data_AF-A0A1W1D4A3-F1
#
_entry.id   AF-A0A1W1D4A3-F1
#
_cell.length_a   1.000
_cell.length_b   1.000
_cell.length_c   1.000
_cell.angle_alpha   90.00
_cell.angle_beta   90.00
_cell.angle_gamma   90.00
#
_symmetry.space_group_name_H-M   'P 1'
#
loop_
_entity.id
_entity.type
_entity.pdbx_description
1 polymer ?
#
loop_
_entity_poly.entity_id
_entity_poly.type
_entity_poly.pdbx_seq_one_letter_code
_entity_poly.pdbx_strand_id
1 'polypeptide(L)'
;MWEKVKFDENGKYILQNYDPTLNIIMEIKDKKIKYDGGKLGLKYNPDSIELSVLQAVIDADFLSEDDTKTFKTLKNREKIDRVLFDSLRVNQNLLKDENLSTTTALTLNLEKIAKGLIEQNISTELPKRLNECTDDECIQDIVKDTKEDVKLTPKEAQELARSKNIADGYIIKLEKPVEAKCKNNKTYSSLLKVKEKGKILFKKFPTDTNCTITVKSGATIDSNNNGEVDDSDTILGFDMIGSSRDRYITPLTTLVFKKREKGENIDKFAQMVQNFDPVTAPNRVVTNTGIEKTKIEKLILLMEILKTSMKESVDISTLDLSAITTIKANEKIEDLDIDSLISKFPTGVKESVKERAIVMKKMINMLKTLDPKKVSLNTFFVSVSDGGESIEDALNEALLVSLPEGMSIFDFVKRVTVIDAKKLLAGKTFYAYYEMDGEKYISEVKINSEATSWNYKTISGGIDTGIETIIINGTQLSIKHNDEDELDVYTIIKRDKYIAMVQNGIDELKFFYNKEDAEVALASHGGGNATNTAKTKALLAGKTFYSAYINDNGIAITEKITFNSDATSVTWKEIKGGNESGTDSVTINGSIVTTTDDEGSEEHEIIRVTSKYIETKKNDEIDRLYFTQADAEEELASQGNEQGVGSDGNFKFTTESLSGKTFITIEEKNNGKPSGCWTFNQDKSIDVIFKKNGIKKEFHGSNANWHIIETNKLTFITEGSSYQTWEITGKSGDLYIFTNKWYDGNGNLEDTDTSRRIKEVDTCPLSELVND
;
A
#
# COMPACT_ATOMS: atom_id res chain seq x y z
N MET A 1 -9.45 36.72 9.24
CA MET A 1 -10.59 37.63 8.94
C MET A 1 -11.79 36.72 8.77
N TRP A 2 -12.79 36.82 9.65
CA TRP A 2 -13.99 35.96 9.61
C TRP A 2 -15.11 36.79 8.99
N GLU A 3 -15.67 36.36 7.87
CA GLU A 3 -16.82 37.03 7.29
C GLU A 3 -18.10 36.43 7.86
N LYS A 4 -18.96 37.29 8.41
CA LYS A 4 -20.18 36.86 9.08
C LYS A 4 -21.27 36.64 8.03
N VAL A 5 -21.54 35.39 7.72
CA VAL A 5 -22.64 34.90 6.89
C VAL A 5 -23.97 35.43 7.46
N LYS A 6 -24.78 36.11 6.63
CA LYS A 6 -26.12 36.62 6.98
C LYS A 6 -27.19 35.81 6.25
N PHE A 7 -28.09 35.17 6.99
CA PHE A 7 -29.24 34.47 6.43
C PHE A 7 -30.18 35.41 5.67
N ASP A 8 -30.82 34.89 4.62
CA ASP A 8 -31.92 35.58 3.96
C ASP A 8 -33.20 35.55 4.82
N GLU A 9 -34.23 36.23 4.33
CA GLU A 9 -35.55 36.34 4.96
C GLU A 9 -36.31 35.00 5.07
N ASN A 10 -35.88 33.95 4.35
CA ASN A 10 -36.42 32.60 4.43
C ASN A 10 -35.56 31.67 5.30
N GLY A 11 -34.54 32.21 5.98
CA GLY A 11 -33.60 31.41 6.76
C GLY A 11 -32.67 30.53 5.91
N LYS A 12 -32.62 30.74 4.59
CA LYS A 12 -31.68 30.07 3.70
C LYS A 12 -30.41 30.90 3.55
N TYR A 13 -29.32 30.20 3.27
CA TYR A 13 -28.07 30.83 2.89
C TYR A 13 -27.54 30.14 1.64
N ILE A 14 -27.11 30.93 0.66
CA ILE A 14 -26.38 30.44 -0.51
C ILE A 14 -25.00 31.06 -0.44
N LEU A 15 -23.96 30.24 -0.34
CA LEU A 15 -22.54 30.60 -0.31
C LEU A 15 -22.05 31.10 -1.69
N GLN A 16 -22.80 31.99 -2.37
CA GLN A 16 -22.54 32.38 -3.77
C GLN A 16 -21.15 33.00 -3.99
N ASN A 17 -20.59 33.66 -2.97
CA ASN A 17 -19.27 34.30 -3.03
C ASN A 17 -18.29 33.69 -2.00
N TYR A 18 -18.55 32.47 -1.54
CA TYR A 18 -17.66 31.82 -0.59
C TYR A 18 -16.36 31.42 -1.27
N ASP A 19 -15.24 31.77 -0.66
CA ASP A 19 -13.92 31.30 -1.07
C ASP A 19 -13.76 29.84 -0.59
N PRO A 20 -13.76 28.85 -1.50
CA PRO A 20 -13.63 27.44 -1.16
C PRO A 20 -12.24 27.06 -0.62
N THR A 21 -11.35 28.02 -0.42
CA THR A 21 -10.07 27.81 0.28
C THR A 21 -10.12 28.15 1.77
N LEU A 22 -11.18 28.83 2.23
CA LEU A 22 -11.41 29.15 3.64
C LEU A 22 -12.18 28.02 4.31
N ASN A 23 -12.30 28.01 5.64
CA ASN A 23 -13.18 27.08 6.35
C ASN A 23 -14.46 27.81 6.77
N ILE A 24 -15.59 27.10 6.81
CA ILE A 24 -16.84 27.64 7.36
C ILE A 24 -16.83 27.43 8.88
N ILE A 25 -17.25 28.42 9.65
CA ILE A 25 -17.51 28.26 11.09
C ILE A 25 -18.95 28.66 11.40
N MET A 26 -19.70 27.74 11.99
CA MET A 26 -21.02 28.00 12.56
C MET A 26 -20.88 28.32 14.05
N GLU A 27 -21.20 29.56 14.44
CA GLU A 27 -21.29 29.95 15.85
C GLU A 27 -22.72 29.73 16.37
N ILE A 28 -22.89 28.73 17.22
CA ILE A 28 -24.13 28.44 17.93
C ILE A 28 -24.15 29.30 19.20
N LYS A 29 -25.25 30.03 19.42
CA LYS A 29 -25.48 30.80 20.66
C LYS A 29 -26.66 30.23 21.43
N ASP A 30 -26.43 29.67 22.61
CA ASP A 30 -27.45 29.05 23.46
C ASP A 30 -27.17 29.35 24.95
N LYS A 31 -28.21 29.78 25.68
CA LYS A 31 -28.14 30.07 27.13
C LYS A 31 -27.80 28.84 27.97
N LYS A 32 -28.02 27.63 27.44
CA LYS A 32 -27.70 26.37 28.11
C LYS A 32 -26.22 25.98 27.97
N ILE A 33 -25.43 26.68 27.15
CA ILE A 33 -23.96 26.57 27.15
C ILE A 33 -23.44 27.45 28.29
N LYS A 34 -22.81 26.85 29.31
CA LYS A 34 -22.36 27.57 30.52
C LYS A 34 -21.13 28.43 30.28
N TYR A 35 -20.32 28.06 29.28
CA TYR A 35 -18.98 28.61 29.02
C TYR A 35 -18.95 29.50 27.78
N ASP A 36 -17.83 30.19 27.57
CA ASP A 36 -17.52 30.96 26.35
C ASP A 36 -18.62 31.99 25.96
N GLY A 37 -19.30 32.56 26.96
CA GLY A 37 -20.37 33.54 26.75
C GLY A 37 -21.65 32.95 26.13
N GLY A 38 -21.88 31.65 26.33
CA GLY A 38 -23.01 30.93 25.75
C GLY A 38 -22.84 30.62 24.28
N LYS A 39 -21.59 30.49 23.81
CA LYS A 39 -21.25 30.28 22.39
C LYS A 39 -20.50 28.96 22.20
N LEU A 40 -20.72 28.32 21.06
CA LEU A 40 -20.00 27.14 20.60
C LEU A 40 -19.77 27.24 19.10
N GLY A 41 -18.52 27.11 18.65
CA GLY A 41 -18.17 27.15 17.22
C GLY A 41 -17.97 25.75 16.65
N LEU A 42 -18.69 25.39 15.58
CA LEU A 42 -18.41 24.20 14.77
C LEU A 42 -17.68 24.62 13.49
N LYS A 43 -16.62 23.90 13.15
CA LYS A 43 -15.81 24.15 11.95
C LYS A 43 -16.17 23.11 10.90
N TYR A 44 -16.28 23.55 9.65
CA TYR A 44 -16.60 22.72 8.50
C TYR A 44 -15.57 22.88 7.40
N ASN A 45 -15.43 21.84 6.59
CA ASN A 45 -14.61 21.87 5.39
C ASN A 45 -15.20 22.84 4.35
N PRO A 46 -14.37 23.39 3.44
CA PRO A 46 -14.82 24.39 2.48
C PRO A 46 -15.87 23.87 1.48
N ASP A 47 -15.83 22.59 1.18
CA ASP A 47 -16.70 21.88 0.25
C ASP A 47 -17.95 21.29 0.92
N SER A 48 -18.09 21.44 2.25
CA SER A 48 -19.25 20.97 2.99
C SER A 48 -20.51 21.75 2.59
N ILE A 49 -21.49 21.01 2.06
CA ILE A 49 -22.81 21.54 1.68
C ILE A 49 -23.80 21.58 2.85
N GLU A 50 -23.50 20.84 3.93
CA GLU A 50 -24.38 20.65 5.08
C GLU A 50 -23.73 21.25 6.34
N LEU A 51 -24.49 22.02 7.13
CA LEU A 51 -24.02 22.58 8.40
C LEU A 51 -24.78 21.93 9.56
N SER A 52 -24.30 20.76 10.01
CA SER A 52 -24.89 20.01 11.12
C SER A 52 -23.83 19.52 12.11
N VAL A 53 -24.26 18.91 13.23
CA VAL A 53 -23.32 18.24 14.13
C VAL A 53 -22.72 17.00 13.45
N LEU A 54 -23.53 16.24 12.71
CA LEU A 54 -23.07 15.07 11.96
C LEU A 54 -21.99 15.46 10.94
N GLN A 55 -22.20 16.52 10.17
CA GLN A 55 -21.19 16.99 9.23
C GLN A 55 -19.93 17.48 9.95
N ALA A 56 -20.06 18.15 11.11
CA ALA A 56 -18.88 18.53 11.90
C ALA A 56 -18.10 17.32 12.44
N VAL A 57 -18.77 16.19 12.69
CA VAL A 57 -18.12 14.92 13.06
C VAL A 57 -17.38 14.31 11.86
N ILE A 58 -17.98 14.36 10.66
CA ILE A 58 -17.36 13.90 9.41
C ILE A 58 -16.15 14.78 9.05
N ASP A 59 -16.31 16.11 9.08
CA ASP A 59 -15.26 17.09 8.76
C ASP A 59 -14.12 17.07 9.79
N ALA A 60 -14.37 16.53 10.99
CA ALA A 60 -13.35 16.25 11.99
C ALA A 60 -12.66 14.88 11.81
N ASP A 61 -12.95 14.17 10.71
CA ASP A 61 -12.44 12.85 10.34
C ASP A 61 -12.78 11.74 11.37
N PHE A 62 -13.86 11.89 12.15
CA PHE A 62 -14.30 10.87 13.11
C PHE A 62 -15.34 9.89 12.53
N LEU A 63 -15.97 10.24 11.42
CA LEU A 63 -16.85 9.39 10.61
C LEU A 63 -16.53 9.63 9.13
N SER A 64 -16.71 8.63 8.28
CA SER A 64 -16.62 8.85 6.83
C SER A 64 -17.97 9.28 6.23
N GLU A 65 -17.92 9.89 5.04
CA GLU A 65 -19.13 10.18 4.26
C GLU A 65 -19.89 8.89 3.92
N ASP A 66 -19.18 7.81 3.59
CA ASP A 66 -19.78 6.51 3.27
C ASP A 66 -20.52 5.91 4.48
N ASP A 67 -19.98 6.06 5.71
CA ASP A 67 -20.63 5.58 6.94
C ASP A 67 -21.99 6.26 7.20
N THR A 68 -22.19 7.46 6.68
CA THR A 68 -23.37 8.28 6.97
C THR A 68 -24.32 8.43 5.78
N LYS A 69 -23.95 7.88 4.62
CA LYS A 69 -24.69 8.04 3.36
C LYS A 69 -26.16 7.61 3.48
N THR A 70 -26.41 6.40 3.99
CA THR A 70 -27.77 5.89 4.20
C THR A 70 -28.51 6.76 5.22
N PHE A 71 -27.85 7.09 6.33
CA PHE A 71 -28.40 7.88 7.42
C PHE A 71 -28.87 9.27 6.97
N LYS A 72 -28.08 9.95 6.12
CA LYS A 72 -28.39 11.29 5.59
C LYS A 72 -29.69 11.35 4.79
N THR A 73 -30.20 10.22 4.29
CA THR A 73 -31.41 10.12 3.46
C THR A 73 -32.70 9.80 4.24
N LEU A 74 -32.61 9.59 5.57
CA LEU A 74 -33.75 9.16 6.39
C LEU A 74 -34.81 10.26 6.55
N LYS A 75 -36.10 9.89 6.46
CA LYS A 75 -37.22 10.83 6.66
C LYS A 75 -37.27 11.41 8.08
N ASN A 76 -36.92 10.61 9.09
CA ASN A 76 -36.98 10.98 10.51
C ASN A 76 -35.63 11.48 11.06
N ARG A 77 -34.67 11.79 10.19
CA ARG A 77 -33.30 12.19 10.54
C ARG A 77 -33.25 13.35 11.54
N GLU A 78 -34.13 14.34 11.38
CA GLU A 78 -34.22 15.54 12.21
C GLU A 78 -34.32 15.25 13.72
N LYS A 79 -34.97 14.14 14.10
CA LYS A 79 -35.11 13.73 15.50
C LYS A 79 -33.77 13.31 16.09
N ILE A 80 -32.93 12.63 15.31
CA ILE A 80 -31.57 12.27 15.70
C ILE A 80 -30.64 13.49 15.64
N ASP A 81 -30.72 14.34 14.63
CA ASP A 81 -29.93 15.57 14.58
C ASP A 81 -30.14 16.44 15.83
N ARG A 82 -31.37 16.48 16.36
CA ARG A 82 -31.68 17.14 17.63
C ARG A 82 -31.01 16.47 18.83
N VAL A 83 -30.95 15.14 18.87
CA VAL A 83 -30.19 14.38 19.88
C VAL A 83 -28.70 14.74 19.80
N LEU A 84 -28.11 14.75 18.61
CA LEU A 84 -26.70 15.08 18.43
C LEU A 84 -26.39 16.49 18.91
N PHE A 85 -27.25 17.45 18.60
CA PHE A 85 -27.12 18.84 19.08
C PHE A 85 -27.26 18.96 20.61
N ASP A 86 -28.25 18.30 21.19
CA ASP A 86 -28.45 18.33 22.65
C ASP A 86 -27.29 17.65 23.39
N SER A 87 -26.79 16.52 22.86
CA SER A 87 -25.62 15.81 23.39
C SER A 87 -24.35 16.65 23.24
N LEU A 88 -24.12 17.27 22.08
CA LEU A 88 -23.01 18.21 21.86
C LEU A 88 -23.00 19.28 22.96
N ARG A 89 -24.13 19.90 23.27
CA ARG A 89 -24.19 20.92 24.32
C ARG A 89 -23.90 20.38 25.72
N VAL A 90 -24.51 19.23 26.08
CA VAL A 90 -24.34 18.62 27.40
C VAL A 90 -22.90 18.16 27.61
N ASN A 91 -22.35 17.44 26.65
CA ASN A 91 -20.98 16.93 26.66
C ASN A 91 -19.97 18.08 26.72
N GLN A 92 -20.21 19.17 25.97
CA GLN A 92 -19.33 20.34 26.01
C GLN A 92 -19.26 20.92 27.42
N ASN A 93 -20.40 21.11 28.09
CA ASN A 93 -20.41 21.62 29.46
C ASN A 93 -19.67 20.67 30.42
N LEU A 94 -19.91 19.35 30.33
CA LEU A 94 -19.23 18.37 31.20
C LEU A 94 -17.71 18.37 30.99
N LEU A 95 -17.24 18.41 29.75
CA LEU A 95 -15.81 18.45 29.43
C LEU A 95 -15.17 19.78 29.86
N LYS A 96 -15.91 20.89 29.77
CA LYS A 96 -15.47 22.20 30.27
C LYS A 96 -15.49 22.29 31.80
N ASP A 97 -16.42 21.61 32.47
CA ASP A 97 -16.46 21.46 33.93
C ASP A 97 -15.15 20.77 34.43
N GLU A 98 -14.49 19.96 33.59
CA GLU A 98 -13.18 19.34 33.85
C GLU A 98 -11.96 20.20 33.42
N ASN A 99 -12.15 21.51 33.23
CA ASN A 99 -11.14 22.51 32.87
C ASN A 99 -10.45 22.30 31.51
N LEU A 100 -11.10 21.59 30.58
CA LEU A 100 -10.56 21.46 29.23
C LEU A 100 -10.65 22.77 28.43
N SER A 101 -9.69 22.97 27.52
CA SER A 101 -9.76 24.07 26.55
C SER A 101 -10.99 23.90 25.66
N THR A 102 -11.55 24.99 25.13
CA THR A 102 -12.76 24.92 24.29
C THR A 102 -12.55 24.04 23.06
N THR A 103 -11.40 24.17 22.41
CA THR A 103 -11.01 23.33 21.28
C THR A 103 -10.90 21.86 21.67
N THR A 104 -10.17 21.55 22.75
CA THR A 104 -10.00 20.17 23.22
C THR A 104 -11.33 19.53 23.62
N ALA A 105 -12.16 20.26 24.36
CA ALA A 105 -13.49 19.82 24.76
C ALA A 105 -14.38 19.54 23.55
N LEU A 106 -14.40 20.44 22.55
CA LEU A 106 -15.18 20.23 21.34
C LEU A 106 -14.70 19.00 20.56
N THR A 107 -13.40 18.83 20.40
CA THR A 107 -12.84 17.67 19.69
C THR A 107 -13.23 16.35 20.38
N LEU A 108 -13.05 16.24 21.70
CA LEU A 108 -13.44 15.03 22.46
C LEU A 108 -14.94 14.78 22.46
N ASN A 109 -15.73 15.85 22.40
CA ASN A 109 -17.17 15.78 22.31
C ASN A 109 -17.64 15.20 20.96
N LEU A 110 -17.12 15.73 19.85
CA LEU A 110 -17.39 15.21 18.51
C LEU A 110 -16.92 13.75 18.39
N GLU A 111 -15.77 13.40 18.96
CA GLU A 111 -15.28 12.01 19.01
C GLU A 111 -16.22 11.08 19.77
N LYS A 112 -16.73 11.49 20.94
CA LYS A 112 -17.73 10.68 21.68
C LYS A 112 -19.01 10.52 20.89
N ILE A 113 -19.48 11.57 20.23
CA ILE A 113 -20.67 11.49 19.37
C ILE A 113 -20.44 10.48 18.24
N ALA A 114 -19.28 10.55 17.56
CA ALA A 114 -18.91 9.57 16.54
C ALA A 114 -18.91 8.14 17.07
N LYS A 115 -18.27 7.91 18.23
CA LYS A 115 -18.19 6.60 18.85
C LYS A 115 -19.58 6.02 19.15
N GLY A 116 -20.47 6.81 19.73
CA GLY A 116 -21.85 6.36 20.00
C GLY A 116 -22.62 6.04 18.71
N LEU A 117 -22.41 6.80 17.62
CA LEU A 117 -23.02 6.51 16.33
C LEU A 117 -22.45 5.25 15.67
N ILE A 118 -21.15 4.98 15.82
CA ILE A 118 -20.51 3.74 15.35
C ILE A 118 -21.03 2.54 16.15
N GLU A 119 -21.15 2.66 17.48
CA GLU A 119 -21.71 1.62 18.35
C GLU A 119 -23.17 1.28 17.98
N GLN A 120 -23.93 2.27 17.50
CA GLN A 120 -25.26 2.09 16.93
C GLN A 120 -25.27 1.64 15.45
N ASN A 121 -24.09 1.43 14.85
CA ASN A 121 -23.91 1.03 13.45
C ASN A 121 -24.67 1.95 12.48
N ILE A 122 -24.29 3.23 12.50
CA ILE A 122 -24.89 4.32 11.70
C ILE A 122 -24.97 4.04 10.19
N SER A 123 -24.10 3.18 9.64
CA SER A 123 -24.09 2.87 8.22
C SER A 123 -25.23 1.95 7.79
N THR A 124 -25.73 1.10 8.69
CA THR A 124 -26.70 0.05 8.36
C THR A 124 -27.84 -0.10 9.37
N GLU A 125 -27.54 -0.47 10.62
CA GLU A 125 -28.56 -0.88 11.59
C GLU A 125 -29.41 0.28 12.11
N LEU A 126 -28.81 1.40 12.50
CA LEU A 126 -29.57 2.57 12.96
C LEU A 126 -30.53 3.11 11.87
N PRO A 127 -30.09 3.30 10.61
CA PRO A 127 -31.01 3.63 9.51
C PRO A 127 -32.13 2.62 9.30
N LYS A 128 -31.82 1.32 9.36
CA LYS A 128 -32.79 0.24 9.19
C LYS A 128 -33.87 0.31 10.27
N ARG A 129 -33.48 0.34 11.56
CA ARG A 129 -34.39 0.45 12.70
C ARG A 129 -35.32 1.67 12.57
N LEU A 130 -34.79 2.82 12.15
CA LEU A 130 -35.58 4.04 11.97
C LEU A 130 -36.59 3.96 10.82
N ASN A 131 -36.24 3.27 9.73
CA ASN A 131 -37.12 3.08 8.58
C ASN A 131 -38.22 2.04 8.84
N GLU A 132 -37.95 1.06 9.71
CA GLU A 132 -38.92 0.02 10.10
C GLU A 132 -39.97 0.52 11.11
N CYS A 133 -39.72 1.66 11.77
CA CYS A 133 -40.70 2.26 12.68
C CYS A 133 -41.94 2.78 11.94
N THR A 134 -43.11 2.34 12.40
CA THR A 134 -44.41 2.73 11.83
C THR A 134 -45.14 3.79 12.65
N ASP A 135 -44.70 4.04 13.89
CA ASP A 135 -45.27 5.02 14.81
C ASP A 135 -44.20 5.87 15.52
N ASP A 136 -44.65 6.90 16.23
CA ASP A 136 -43.77 7.82 16.96
C ASP A 136 -43.12 7.18 18.19
N GLU A 137 -43.76 6.19 18.83
CA GLU A 137 -43.25 5.53 20.04
C GLU A 137 -41.97 4.75 19.73
N CYS A 138 -41.99 3.95 18.66
CA CYS A 138 -40.83 3.25 18.13
C CYS A 138 -39.65 4.21 17.84
N ILE A 139 -39.95 5.36 17.23
CA ILE A 139 -38.90 6.36 16.94
C ILE A 139 -38.34 6.97 18.23
N GLN A 140 -39.17 7.22 19.24
CA GLN A 140 -38.71 7.75 20.52
C GLN A 140 -37.79 6.79 21.27
N ASP A 141 -38.04 5.47 21.17
CA ASP A 141 -37.16 4.47 21.77
C ASP A 141 -35.77 4.48 21.10
N ILE A 142 -35.70 4.52 19.76
CA ILE A 142 -34.41 4.64 19.05
C ILE A 142 -33.69 5.96 19.39
N VAL A 143 -34.44 7.06 19.45
CA VAL A 143 -33.93 8.39 19.84
C VAL A 143 -33.33 8.35 21.25
N LYS A 144 -33.97 7.64 22.17
CA LYS A 144 -33.53 7.48 23.55
C LYS A 144 -32.25 6.63 23.63
N ASP A 145 -32.20 5.49 22.93
CA ASP A 145 -31.01 4.65 22.87
C ASP A 145 -29.81 5.44 22.31
N THR A 146 -30.00 6.07 21.15
CA THR A 146 -28.97 6.88 20.49
C THR A 146 -28.48 7.99 21.42
N LYS A 147 -29.39 8.61 22.18
CA LYS A 147 -29.05 9.68 23.13
C LYS A 147 -28.16 9.18 24.27
N GLU A 148 -28.39 7.98 24.80
CA GLU A 148 -27.54 7.46 25.87
C GLU A 148 -26.13 7.14 25.36
N ASP A 149 -25.99 6.67 24.11
CA ASP A 149 -24.68 6.29 23.56
C ASP A 149 -23.82 7.50 23.16
N VAL A 150 -24.43 8.55 22.60
CA VAL A 150 -23.69 9.76 22.17
C VAL A 150 -23.43 10.76 23.32
N LYS A 151 -24.06 10.57 24.47
CA LYS A 151 -23.94 11.48 25.63
C LYS A 151 -22.83 11.00 26.57
N LEU A 152 -22.13 11.95 27.18
CA LEU A 152 -21.16 11.71 28.24
C LEU A 152 -21.86 11.70 29.60
N THR A 153 -21.41 10.76 30.44
CA THR A 153 -21.56 10.84 31.89
C THR A 153 -20.46 11.72 32.50
N PRO A 154 -20.66 12.28 33.71
CA PRO A 154 -19.61 13.00 34.42
C PRO A 154 -18.34 12.18 34.64
N LYS A 155 -18.49 10.86 34.88
CA LYS A 155 -17.37 9.94 35.05
C LYS A 155 -16.56 9.79 33.76
N GLU A 156 -17.21 9.58 32.62
CA GLU A 156 -16.52 9.51 31.33
C GLU A 156 -15.83 10.84 30.98
N ALA A 157 -16.47 11.98 31.23
CA ALA A 157 -15.85 13.29 31.00
C ALA A 157 -14.56 13.46 31.83
N GLN A 158 -14.59 13.05 33.11
CA GLN A 158 -13.42 13.05 33.98
C GLN A 158 -12.33 12.08 33.50
N GLU A 159 -12.70 10.87 33.06
CA GLU A 159 -11.74 9.91 32.49
C GLU A 159 -11.09 10.45 31.22
N LEU A 160 -11.87 11.06 30.32
CA LEU A 160 -11.36 11.70 29.11
C LEU A 160 -10.40 12.84 29.44
N ALA A 161 -10.76 13.71 30.39
CA ALA A 161 -9.93 14.83 30.80
C ALA A 161 -8.57 14.40 31.42
N ARG A 162 -8.54 13.22 32.05
CA ARG A 162 -7.34 12.61 32.64
C ARG A 162 -6.60 11.66 31.69
N SER A 163 -7.09 11.48 30.47
CA SER A 163 -6.48 10.61 29.49
C SER A 163 -5.56 11.37 28.54
N LYS A 164 -4.56 10.67 28.01
CA LYS A 164 -3.67 11.17 26.96
C LYS A 164 -3.44 10.08 25.94
N ASN A 165 -3.28 10.47 24.70
CA ASN A 165 -2.90 9.56 23.63
C ASN A 165 -1.40 9.69 23.40
N ILE A 166 -0.73 8.57 23.16
CA ILE A 166 0.69 8.55 22.80
C ILE A 166 0.79 7.97 21.40
N ALA A 167 1.42 8.70 20.50
CA ALA A 167 1.46 8.34 19.10
C ALA A 167 2.80 8.71 18.45
N ASP A 168 3.59 7.69 18.13
CA ASP A 168 4.62 7.69 17.10
C ASP A 168 4.12 6.95 15.83
N GLY A 169 2.91 6.37 15.92
CA GLY A 169 2.61 4.94 15.86
C GLY A 169 1.88 4.66 17.19
N TYR A 170 0.70 4.03 17.22
CA TYR A 170 -0.03 3.96 18.51
C TYR A 170 0.77 3.12 19.51
N ILE A 171 1.09 3.68 20.67
CA ILE A 171 1.71 2.88 21.72
C ILE A 171 0.69 1.87 22.21
N ILE A 172 1.06 0.60 22.28
CA ILE A 172 0.13 -0.46 22.69
C ILE A 172 0.52 -1.11 24.02
N LYS A 173 1.79 -0.96 24.42
CA LYS A 173 2.30 -1.46 25.69
C LYS A 173 3.30 -0.49 26.30
N LEU A 174 3.22 -0.32 27.61
CA LEU A 174 4.16 0.46 28.41
C LEU A 174 4.98 -0.45 29.32
N GLU A 175 6.29 -0.35 29.23
CA GLU A 175 7.21 -1.00 30.20
C GLU A 175 7.32 -0.21 31.51
N LYS A 176 7.07 1.11 31.45
CA LYS A 176 7.10 2.01 32.61
C LYS A 176 5.92 2.98 32.57
N PRO A 177 5.39 3.39 33.74
CA PRO A 177 4.35 4.41 33.78
C PRO A 177 4.83 5.71 33.15
N VAL A 178 3.94 6.37 32.40
CA VAL A 178 4.21 7.71 31.88
C VAL A 178 4.16 8.70 33.04
N GLU A 179 5.18 9.55 33.13
CA GLU A 179 5.30 10.54 34.20
C GLU A 179 4.77 11.89 33.74
N ALA A 180 4.03 12.58 34.61
CA ALA A 180 3.66 13.97 34.42
C ALA A 180 4.18 14.82 35.59
N LYS A 181 5.12 15.71 35.30
CA LYS A 181 5.74 16.63 36.27
C LYS A 181 5.10 18.01 36.14
N CYS A 182 4.43 18.47 37.18
CA CYS A 182 3.71 19.74 37.20
C CYS A 182 4.53 20.85 37.89
N LYS A 183 4.19 22.12 37.62
CA LYS A 183 4.90 23.29 38.19
C LYS A 183 5.00 23.32 39.73
N ASN A 184 4.12 22.60 40.43
CA ASN A 184 4.15 22.46 41.89
C ASN A 184 5.13 21.37 42.37
N ASN A 185 6.04 20.91 41.51
CA ASN A 185 6.96 19.79 41.73
C ASN A 185 6.28 18.46 42.09
N LYS A 186 4.97 18.33 41.89
CA LYS A 186 4.29 17.04 42.02
C LYS A 186 4.44 16.23 40.73
N THR A 187 4.73 14.96 40.90
CA THR A 187 4.78 13.97 39.82
C THR A 187 3.55 13.08 39.91
N TYR A 188 2.90 12.85 38.76
CA TYR A 188 1.79 11.92 38.60
C TYR A 188 2.22 10.83 37.63
N SER A 189 1.74 9.61 37.85
CA SER A 189 2.03 8.47 36.98
C SER A 189 0.76 7.95 36.34
N SER A 190 0.86 7.56 35.07
CA SER A 190 -0.21 6.83 34.39
C SER A 190 -0.35 5.42 34.95
N LEU A 191 -1.43 4.74 34.57
CA LEU A 191 -1.46 3.28 34.56
C LEU A 191 -0.51 2.74 33.49
N LEU A 192 -0.06 1.49 33.66
CA LEU A 192 0.66 0.75 32.61
C LEU A 192 -0.26 0.28 31.49
N LYS A 193 -1.56 0.08 31.81
CA LYS A 193 -2.55 -0.33 30.81
C LYS A 193 -2.74 0.77 29.78
N VAL A 194 -2.43 0.44 28.53
CA VAL A 194 -2.78 1.23 27.36
C VAL A 194 -4.14 0.75 26.85
N LYS A 195 -4.99 1.68 26.48
CA LYS A 195 -6.28 1.43 25.83
C LYS A 195 -6.15 1.76 24.33
N GLU A 196 -7.23 1.56 23.58
CA GLU A 196 -7.35 1.91 22.16
C GLU A 196 -6.65 3.23 21.78
N LYS A 197 -5.96 3.23 20.64
CA LYS A 197 -5.30 4.42 20.06
C LYS A 197 -4.26 5.07 20.98
N GLY A 198 -3.46 4.25 21.67
CA GLY A 198 -2.40 4.72 22.58
C GLY A 198 -2.90 5.47 23.81
N LYS A 199 -4.16 5.26 24.20
CA LYS A 199 -4.79 6.01 25.29
C LYS A 199 -4.32 5.51 26.65
N ILE A 200 -3.67 6.38 27.40
CA ILE A 200 -3.26 6.16 28.78
C ILE A 200 -4.11 6.96 29.76
N LEU A 201 -4.28 6.45 30.97
CA LEU A 201 -5.07 7.10 32.02
C LEU A 201 -4.22 7.42 33.24
N PHE A 202 -4.33 8.65 33.74
CA PHE A 202 -3.76 9.03 35.03
C PHE A 202 -4.79 9.00 36.15
N LYS A 203 -4.45 8.43 37.31
CA LYS A 203 -5.39 8.27 38.44
C LYS A 203 -5.85 9.59 39.09
N LYS A 204 -4.97 10.58 39.22
CA LYS A 204 -5.21 11.83 39.98
C LYS A 204 -4.60 13.05 39.29
N PHE A 205 -4.69 13.10 37.96
CA PHE A 205 -4.03 14.13 37.17
C PHE A 205 -4.78 15.48 37.21
N PRO A 206 -4.12 16.56 37.66
CA PRO A 206 -4.70 17.91 37.64
C PRO A 206 -4.72 18.46 36.20
N THR A 207 -5.92 18.60 35.63
CA THR A 207 -6.13 19.08 34.26
C THR A 207 -5.92 20.58 34.10
N ASP A 208 -5.97 21.33 35.20
CA ASP A 208 -5.83 22.78 35.30
C ASP A 208 -4.37 23.26 35.39
N THR A 209 -3.43 22.35 35.65
CA THR A 209 -2.01 22.69 35.78
C THR A 209 -1.21 22.36 34.53
N ASN A 210 -0.28 23.25 34.17
CA ASN A 210 0.72 22.96 33.14
C ASN A 210 1.68 21.90 33.68
N CYS A 211 1.57 20.69 33.16
CA CYS A 211 2.47 19.59 33.45
C CYS A 211 3.23 19.20 32.18
N THR A 212 4.48 18.80 32.36
CA THR A 212 5.29 18.14 31.34
C THR A 212 5.07 16.65 31.46
N ILE A 213 4.57 16.03 30.41
CA ILE A 213 4.34 14.59 30.30
C ILE A 213 5.53 13.99 29.56
N THR A 214 6.12 12.93 30.11
CA THR A 214 7.27 12.22 29.54
C THR A 214 6.94 10.74 29.40
N VAL A 215 6.94 10.29 28.15
CA VAL A 215 6.91 8.88 27.78
C VAL A 215 8.37 8.46 27.59
N LYS A 216 8.80 7.46 28.36
CA LYS A 216 10.17 6.97 28.27
C LYS A 216 10.33 6.03 27.09
N SER A 217 11.54 5.99 26.53
CA SER A 217 11.93 4.92 25.61
C SER A 217 11.69 3.54 26.21
N GLY A 218 11.46 2.56 25.36
CA GLY A 218 11.10 1.19 25.75
C GLY A 218 9.61 0.86 25.67
N ALA A 219 8.73 1.81 25.33
CA ALA A 219 7.33 1.51 25.03
C ALA A 219 7.19 0.75 23.69
N THR A 220 6.19 -0.11 23.55
CA THR A 220 5.92 -0.85 22.30
C THR A 220 4.99 -0.04 21.41
N ILE A 221 5.39 0.13 20.15
CA ILE A 221 4.62 0.76 19.08
C ILE A 221 3.91 -0.36 18.31
N ASP A 222 2.60 -0.20 18.12
CA ASP A 222 1.76 -1.03 17.23
C ASP A 222 2.17 -0.76 15.78
N SER A 223 3.12 -1.55 15.26
CA SER A 223 3.80 -1.27 13.98
C SER A 223 2.94 -1.56 12.76
N ASN A 224 1.94 -2.42 12.90
CA ASN A 224 0.98 -2.77 11.84
C ASN A 224 -0.42 -2.19 12.10
N ASN A 225 -0.59 -1.44 13.20
CA ASN A 225 -1.82 -0.80 13.59
C ASN A 225 -3.00 -1.79 13.71
N ASN A 226 -2.73 -3.02 14.17
CA ASN A 226 -3.73 -4.07 14.35
C ASN A 226 -4.39 -4.05 15.74
N GLY A 227 -3.85 -3.28 16.68
CA GLY A 227 -4.39 -3.14 18.04
C GLY A 227 -4.04 -4.30 18.98
N GLU A 228 -3.11 -5.17 18.61
CA GLU A 228 -2.57 -6.29 19.39
C GLU A 228 -1.05 -6.18 19.55
N VAL A 229 -0.47 -6.88 20.54
CA VAL A 229 0.99 -6.93 20.70
C VAL A 229 1.52 -8.15 19.99
N ASP A 230 2.39 -7.97 19.01
CA ASP A 230 2.96 -9.06 18.22
C ASP A 230 4.45 -8.86 17.85
N ASP A 231 5.01 -9.76 17.05
CA ASP A 231 6.44 -9.76 16.70
C ASP A 231 6.82 -8.70 15.65
N SER A 232 5.84 -8.10 14.96
CA SER A 232 6.07 -6.97 14.04
C SER A 232 6.25 -5.64 14.78
N ASP A 233 5.82 -5.59 16.05
CA ASP A 233 5.88 -4.39 16.87
C ASP A 233 7.30 -3.95 17.20
N THR A 234 7.50 -2.63 17.17
CA THR A 234 8.80 -2.02 17.44
C THR A 234 8.86 -1.36 18.81
N ILE A 235 10.07 -1.22 19.32
CA ILE A 235 10.32 -0.52 20.58
C ILE A 235 10.66 0.95 20.31
N LEU A 236 9.96 1.84 21.01
CA LEU A 236 10.22 3.27 21.01
C LEU A 236 11.65 3.54 21.52
N GLY A 237 12.53 3.95 20.60
CA GLY A 237 13.97 4.14 20.88
C GLY A 237 14.33 5.46 21.58
N PHE A 238 13.38 6.35 21.85
CA PHE A 238 13.63 7.68 22.41
C PHE A 238 12.52 8.13 23.37
N ASP A 239 12.79 9.18 24.15
CA ASP A 239 11.79 9.78 25.03
C ASP A 239 10.88 10.73 24.24
N MET A 240 9.56 10.62 24.42
CA MET A 240 8.60 11.61 23.94
C MET A 240 8.13 12.52 25.08
N ILE A 241 8.00 13.81 24.78
CA ILE A 241 7.61 14.84 25.73
C ILE A 241 6.44 15.64 25.17
N GLY A 242 5.48 15.98 26.01
CA GLY A 242 4.40 16.90 25.66
C GLY A 242 3.83 17.60 26.89
N SER A 243 2.82 18.43 26.67
CA SER A 243 2.13 19.16 27.72
C SER A 243 0.86 18.44 28.16
N SER A 244 0.42 18.70 29.40
CA SER A 244 -0.93 18.36 29.88
C SER A 244 -2.07 18.90 29.02
N ARG A 245 -1.80 19.91 28.17
CA ARG A 245 -2.78 20.48 27.23
C ARG A 245 -2.78 19.83 25.85
N ASP A 246 -1.77 19.03 25.54
CA ASP A 246 -1.69 18.33 24.26
C ASP A 246 -2.61 17.10 24.32
N ARG A 247 -3.26 16.80 23.20
CA ARG A 247 -4.09 15.59 23.08
C ARG A 247 -3.22 14.36 22.87
N TYR A 248 -2.22 14.51 22.01
CA TYR A 248 -1.24 13.49 21.67
C TYR A 248 0.13 13.88 22.22
N ILE A 249 0.87 12.89 22.72
CA ILE A 249 2.30 13.00 23.02
C ILE A 249 3.03 12.30 21.88
N THR A 250 3.81 13.07 21.10
CA THR A 250 4.42 12.65 19.84
C THR A 250 5.84 13.23 19.71
N PRO A 251 6.63 12.85 18.69
CA PRO A 251 7.89 13.53 18.39
C PRO A 251 7.68 15.04 18.12
N LEU A 252 6.56 15.42 17.49
CA LEU A 252 6.23 16.82 17.20
C LEU A 252 5.98 17.64 18.47
N THR A 253 5.26 17.09 19.45
CA THR A 253 5.09 17.79 20.75
C THR A 253 6.41 17.87 21.52
N THR A 254 7.30 16.90 21.31
CA THR A 254 8.64 16.91 21.91
C THR A 254 9.45 18.07 21.35
N LEU A 255 9.40 18.30 20.04
CA LEU A 255 10.02 19.46 19.41
C LEU A 255 9.46 20.79 19.94
N VAL A 256 8.13 20.89 20.06
CA VAL A 256 7.46 22.07 20.66
C VAL A 256 8.00 22.35 22.06
N PHE A 257 8.10 21.32 22.90
CA PHE A 257 8.63 21.43 24.25
C PHE A 257 10.07 21.92 24.25
N LYS A 258 10.95 21.28 23.45
CA LYS A 258 12.37 21.61 23.39
C LYS A 258 12.65 23.02 22.87
N LYS A 259 11.89 23.50 21.88
CA LYS A 259 12.01 24.89 21.41
C LYS A 259 11.50 25.91 22.43
N ARG A 260 10.42 25.60 23.16
CA ARG A 260 9.95 26.46 24.27
C ARG A 260 10.99 26.56 25.39
N GLU A 261 11.68 25.47 25.73
CA GLU A 261 12.77 25.50 26.72
C GLU A 261 13.90 26.45 26.29
N LYS A 262 14.14 26.62 24.99
CA LYS A 262 15.09 27.60 24.43
C LYS A 262 14.54 29.02 24.31
N GLY A 263 13.29 29.27 24.72
CA GLY A 263 12.65 30.59 24.63
C GLY A 263 12.22 31.00 23.22
N GLU A 264 12.15 30.07 22.27
CA GLU A 264 11.67 30.36 20.92
C GLU A 264 10.15 30.57 20.89
N ASN A 265 9.68 31.55 20.11
CA ASN A 265 8.25 31.72 19.83
C ASN A 265 7.80 30.68 18.79
N ILE A 266 7.07 29.67 19.27
CA ILE A 266 6.60 28.55 18.44
C ILE A 266 5.08 28.43 18.41
N ASP A 267 4.33 29.48 18.78
CA ASP A 267 2.87 29.38 18.99
C ASP A 267 2.13 28.91 17.73
N LYS A 268 2.55 29.38 16.55
CA LYS A 268 2.00 28.93 15.28
C LYS A 268 2.22 27.44 15.05
N PHE A 269 3.44 26.94 15.31
CA PHE A 269 3.76 25.52 15.17
C PHE A 269 3.05 24.67 16.24
N ALA A 270 2.99 25.13 17.50
CA ALA A 270 2.24 24.45 18.56
C ALA A 270 0.76 24.27 18.19
N GLN A 271 0.13 25.27 17.58
CA GLN A 271 -1.25 25.17 17.10
C GLN A 271 -1.40 24.14 15.98
N MET A 272 -0.40 24.00 15.09
CA MET A 272 -0.42 22.99 14.03
C MET A 272 -0.40 21.56 14.59
N VAL A 273 0.30 21.33 15.72
CA VAL A 273 0.54 19.98 16.25
C VAL A 273 -0.39 19.56 17.40
N GLN A 274 -1.08 20.50 18.08
CA GLN A 274 -1.81 20.24 19.33
C GLN A 274 -2.82 19.08 19.26
N ASN A 275 -3.44 18.88 18.09
CA ASN A 275 -4.43 17.83 17.83
C ASN A 275 -4.04 16.97 16.61
N PHE A 276 -2.77 16.99 16.22
CA PHE A 276 -2.29 16.21 15.10
C PHE A 276 -2.13 14.75 15.54
N ASP A 277 -2.98 13.89 15.01
CA ASP A 277 -2.87 12.43 15.17
C ASP A 277 -2.01 11.89 14.02
N PRO A 278 -0.79 11.43 14.29
CA PRO A 278 0.10 10.97 13.22
C PRO A 278 -0.32 9.66 12.58
N VAL A 279 -1.09 8.82 13.27
CA VAL A 279 -1.51 7.51 12.76
C VAL A 279 -2.63 7.65 11.74
N THR A 280 -3.54 8.60 11.96
CA THR A 280 -4.67 8.86 11.04
C THR A 280 -4.39 9.97 10.02
N ALA A 281 -3.29 10.70 10.16
CA ALA A 281 -2.86 11.72 9.21
C ALA A 281 -2.78 11.26 7.74
N PRO A 282 -2.40 10.02 7.39
CA PRO A 282 -2.35 9.53 6.00
C PRO A 282 -3.70 9.60 5.30
N ASN A 283 -4.78 9.16 5.96
CA ASN A 283 -6.14 9.31 5.44
C ASN A 283 -6.48 10.79 5.19
N ARG A 284 -6.01 11.68 6.07
CA ARG A 284 -6.27 13.12 5.97
C ARG A 284 -5.52 13.78 4.81
N VAL A 285 -4.35 13.28 4.39
CA VAL A 285 -3.65 13.73 3.16
C VAL A 285 -4.52 13.50 1.93
N VAL A 286 -5.29 12.42 1.97
CA VAL A 286 -6.12 11.94 0.87
C VAL A 286 -7.47 12.66 0.80
N THR A 287 -8.09 12.94 1.95
CA THR A 287 -9.40 13.57 2.03
C THR A 287 -9.34 15.10 1.98
N ASN A 288 -8.25 15.71 2.48
CA ASN A 288 -8.11 17.17 2.48
C ASN A 288 -7.52 17.72 1.17
N THR A 289 -7.73 19.01 0.94
CA THR A 289 -7.15 19.77 -0.18
C THR A 289 -6.46 21.06 0.29
N GLY A 290 -5.75 21.73 -0.61
CA GLY A 290 -5.14 23.04 -0.37
C GLY A 290 -4.20 23.09 0.84
N ILE A 291 -4.33 24.16 1.65
CA ILE A 291 -3.43 24.46 2.77
C ILE A 291 -3.44 23.36 3.84
N GLU A 292 -4.59 22.79 4.16
CA GLU A 292 -4.70 21.76 5.21
C GLU A 292 -3.97 20.49 4.79
N LYS A 293 -4.11 20.07 3.52
CA LYS A 293 -3.36 18.95 2.96
C LYS A 293 -1.85 19.19 3.05
N THR A 294 -1.35 20.30 2.53
CA THR A 294 0.08 20.64 2.58
C THR A 294 0.59 20.70 4.02
N LYS A 295 -0.22 21.22 4.96
CA LYS A 295 0.11 21.20 6.39
C LYS A 295 0.35 19.79 6.90
N ILE A 296 -0.57 18.87 6.62
CA ILE A 296 -0.52 17.47 7.07
C ILE A 296 0.71 16.78 6.47
N GLU A 297 0.94 16.92 5.16
CA GLU A 297 2.10 16.35 4.47
C GLU A 297 3.43 16.79 5.11
N LYS A 298 3.57 18.09 5.40
CA LYS A 298 4.76 18.64 6.06
C LYS A 298 4.93 18.11 7.49
N LEU A 299 3.84 17.95 8.24
CA LEU A 299 3.90 17.42 9.61
C LEU A 299 4.25 15.93 9.64
N ILE A 300 3.74 15.14 8.69
CA ILE A 300 4.14 13.73 8.50
C ILE A 300 5.64 13.64 8.24
N LEU A 301 6.15 14.42 7.27
CA LEU A 301 7.57 14.39 6.94
C LEU A 301 8.46 14.86 8.09
N LEU A 302 8.06 15.94 8.78
CA LEU A 302 8.80 16.44 9.94
C LEU A 302 8.83 15.42 11.08
N MET A 303 7.75 14.68 11.28
CA MET A 303 7.71 13.63 12.29
C MET A 303 8.78 12.57 12.02
N GLU A 304 8.89 12.06 10.80
CA GLU A 304 9.92 11.07 10.44
C GLU A 304 11.35 11.59 10.64
N ILE A 305 11.60 12.84 10.25
CA ILE A 305 12.87 13.53 10.50
C ILE A 305 13.16 13.56 12.00
N LEU A 306 12.16 13.86 12.83
CA LEU A 306 12.31 13.88 14.28
C LEU A 306 12.60 12.49 14.84
N LYS A 307 11.87 11.45 14.43
CA LYS A 307 12.11 10.07 14.88
C LYS A 307 13.56 9.65 14.66
N THR A 308 14.04 9.81 13.42
CA THR A 308 15.43 9.48 13.04
C THR A 308 16.43 10.29 13.87
N SER A 309 16.23 11.60 13.98
CA SER A 309 17.13 12.49 14.74
C SER A 309 17.18 12.18 16.24
N MET A 310 16.04 11.81 16.82
CA MET A 310 15.92 11.50 18.25
C MET A 310 16.55 10.15 18.60
N LYS A 311 16.46 9.14 17.71
CA LYS A 311 17.19 7.87 17.84
C LYS A 311 18.71 8.11 17.88
N GLU A 312 19.20 9.05 17.07
CA GLU A 312 20.61 9.48 17.04
C GLU A 312 20.99 10.50 18.14
N SER A 313 20.10 10.77 19.10
CA SER A 313 20.32 11.71 20.21
C SER A 313 20.70 13.14 19.79
N VAL A 314 20.25 13.58 18.60
CA VAL A 314 20.50 14.95 18.10
C VAL A 314 19.63 15.97 18.82
N ASP A 315 20.16 17.18 19.04
CA ASP A 315 19.39 18.31 19.55
C ASP A 315 18.40 18.83 18.50
N ILE A 316 17.21 18.22 18.47
CA ILE A 316 16.11 18.55 17.56
C ILE A 316 15.62 20.00 17.67
N SER A 317 15.88 20.70 18.78
CA SER A 317 15.47 22.10 18.90
C SER A 317 16.21 23.04 17.93
N THR A 318 17.28 22.57 17.31
CA THR A 318 18.05 23.33 16.29
C THR A 318 17.38 23.37 14.92
N LEU A 319 16.33 22.56 14.67
CA LEU A 319 15.58 22.53 13.40
C LEU A 319 15.01 23.91 13.02
N ASP A 320 15.09 24.26 11.73
CA ASP A 320 14.49 25.47 11.18
C ASP A 320 13.04 25.24 10.72
N LEU A 321 12.07 25.80 11.44
CA LEU A 321 10.65 25.61 11.17
C LEU A 321 10.04 26.65 10.22
N SER A 322 10.84 27.53 9.61
CA SER A 322 10.36 28.56 8.70
C SER A 322 9.59 27.97 7.50
N ALA A 323 10.14 26.93 6.88
CA ALA A 323 9.51 26.22 5.78
C ALA A 323 8.30 25.37 6.22
N ILE A 324 8.28 24.87 7.45
CA ILE A 324 7.17 24.08 7.98
C ILE A 324 5.96 24.97 8.28
N THR A 325 6.20 26.13 8.89
CA THR A 325 5.13 27.04 9.32
C THR A 325 4.61 27.92 8.18
N THR A 326 5.35 28.08 7.09
CA THR A 326 4.91 28.78 5.89
C THR A 326 4.24 27.79 4.94
N ILE A 327 2.93 27.89 4.77
CA ILE A 327 2.14 26.91 4.01
C ILE A 327 1.47 27.63 2.85
N LYS A 328 1.67 27.12 1.63
CA LYS A 328 0.98 27.58 0.42
C LYS A 328 0.12 26.44 -0.11
N ALA A 329 -1.08 26.76 -0.61
CA ALA A 329 -2.08 25.75 -1.00
C ALA A 329 -1.62 24.77 -2.10
N ASN A 330 -0.70 25.21 -2.98
CA ASN A 330 -0.23 24.45 -4.14
C ASN A 330 1.25 24.03 -4.01
N GLU A 331 1.81 24.13 -2.81
CA GLU A 331 3.19 23.69 -2.56
C GLU A 331 3.25 22.17 -2.58
N LYS A 332 4.24 21.65 -3.31
CA LYS A 332 4.51 20.22 -3.40
C LYS A 332 5.46 19.82 -2.27
N ILE A 333 5.25 18.63 -1.69
CA ILE A 333 6.10 18.15 -0.60
C ILE A 333 7.55 17.91 -1.05
N GLU A 334 7.74 17.63 -2.34
CA GLU A 334 9.02 17.48 -3.00
C GLU A 334 9.87 18.75 -2.91
N ASP A 335 9.24 19.92 -2.96
CA ASP A 335 9.89 21.23 -2.93
C ASP A 335 10.39 21.61 -1.53
N LEU A 336 10.01 20.87 -0.48
CA LEU A 336 10.46 21.14 0.89
C LEU A 336 11.97 20.85 1.01
N ASP A 337 12.77 21.90 1.22
CA ASP A 337 14.21 21.82 1.37
C ASP A 337 14.61 21.18 2.71
N ILE A 338 15.04 19.92 2.65
CA ILE A 338 15.45 19.16 3.82
C ILE A 338 16.81 19.65 4.34
N ASP A 339 17.73 20.03 3.45
CA ASP A 339 19.06 20.53 3.83
C ASP A 339 18.97 21.80 4.67
N SER A 340 18.08 22.71 4.29
CA SER A 340 17.80 23.91 5.08
C SER A 340 17.24 23.56 6.47
N LEU A 341 16.22 22.69 6.51
CA LEU A 341 15.54 22.25 7.74
C LEU A 341 16.52 21.65 8.77
N ILE A 342 17.47 20.83 8.31
CA ILE A 342 18.44 20.11 9.14
C ILE A 342 19.85 20.72 9.12
N SER A 343 19.99 21.96 8.63
CA SER A 343 21.29 22.60 8.37
C SER A 343 22.26 22.62 9.56
N LYS A 344 21.73 22.59 10.79
CA LYS A 344 22.51 22.59 12.04
C LYS A 344 22.85 21.19 12.59
N PHE A 345 22.38 20.12 11.96
CA PHE A 345 22.68 18.76 12.41
C PHE A 345 24.12 18.34 12.08
N PRO A 346 24.70 17.39 12.84
CA PRO A 346 25.98 16.76 12.49
C PRO A 346 25.94 16.07 11.12
N THR A 347 27.03 16.13 10.35
CA THR A 347 27.09 15.59 8.98
C THR A 347 26.68 14.11 8.89
N GLY A 348 27.11 13.26 9.82
CA GLY A 348 26.75 11.84 9.82
C GLY A 348 25.24 11.58 9.98
N VAL A 349 24.55 12.40 10.77
CA VAL A 349 23.10 12.26 10.98
C VAL A 349 22.30 12.88 9.83
N LYS A 350 22.84 13.92 9.17
CA LYS A 350 22.17 14.56 8.03
C LYS A 350 21.85 13.58 6.91
N GLU A 351 22.79 12.70 6.56
CA GLU A 351 22.58 11.75 5.47
C GLU A 351 21.50 10.72 5.82
N SER A 352 21.53 10.13 7.02
CA SER A 352 20.46 9.21 7.47
C SER A 352 19.08 9.88 7.48
N VAL A 353 19.00 11.12 7.96
CA VAL A 353 17.76 11.91 7.97
C VAL A 353 17.27 12.22 6.55
N LYS A 354 18.17 12.54 5.61
CA LYS A 354 17.82 12.78 4.21
C LYS A 354 17.30 11.53 3.52
N GLU A 355 17.97 10.40 3.69
CA GLU A 355 17.53 9.12 3.13
C GLU A 355 16.12 8.78 3.58
N ARG A 356 15.85 8.87 4.89
CA ARG A 356 14.51 8.66 5.44
C ARG A 356 13.50 9.70 4.95
N ALA A 357 13.87 10.98 4.87
CA ALA A 357 13.00 12.01 4.33
C ALA A 357 12.64 11.77 2.85
N ILE A 358 13.56 11.23 2.03
CA ILE A 358 13.31 10.89 0.63
C ILE A 358 12.29 9.75 0.53
N VAL A 359 12.45 8.69 1.32
CA VAL A 359 11.48 7.58 1.39
C VAL A 359 10.11 8.11 1.79
N MET A 360 10.05 8.95 2.83
CA MET A 360 8.82 9.54 3.34
C MET A 360 8.13 10.45 2.31
N LYS A 361 8.90 11.27 1.55
CA LYS A 361 8.35 12.05 0.42
C LYS A 361 7.72 11.15 -0.64
N LYS A 362 8.40 10.06 -1.02
CA LYS A 362 7.87 9.07 -1.99
C LYS A 362 6.57 8.45 -1.47
N MET A 363 6.54 8.06 -0.19
CA MET A 363 5.34 7.49 0.43
C MET A 363 4.18 8.49 0.47
N ILE A 364 4.41 9.73 0.90
CA ILE A 364 3.38 10.79 0.92
C ILE A 364 2.76 10.99 -0.47
N ASN A 365 3.57 10.92 -1.54
CA ASN A 365 3.07 10.98 -2.90
C ASN A 365 2.28 9.74 -3.30
N MET A 366 2.72 8.57 -2.87
CA MET A 366 2.01 7.32 -3.10
C MET A 366 0.63 7.32 -2.46
N LEU A 367 0.48 7.82 -1.22
CA LEU A 367 -0.81 7.95 -0.53
C LEU A 367 -1.89 8.62 -1.41
N LYS A 368 -1.50 9.62 -2.21
CA LYS A 368 -2.40 10.35 -3.13
C LYS A 368 -2.97 9.45 -4.24
N THR A 369 -2.27 8.38 -4.54
CA THR A 369 -2.60 7.42 -5.61
C THR A 369 -3.18 6.11 -5.08
N LEU A 370 -3.15 5.82 -3.77
CA LEU A 370 -3.65 4.56 -3.21
C LEU A 370 -5.15 4.60 -2.93
N ASP A 371 -5.88 3.54 -3.28
CA ASP A 371 -7.32 3.42 -3.08
C ASP A 371 -7.65 3.05 -1.64
N PRO A 372 -8.23 3.96 -0.83
CA PRO A 372 -8.54 3.68 0.57
C PRO A 372 -9.63 2.60 0.74
N LYS A 373 -10.33 2.19 -0.33
CA LYS A 373 -11.25 1.05 -0.29
C LYS A 373 -10.54 -0.29 -0.40
N LYS A 374 -9.29 -0.29 -0.88
CA LYS A 374 -8.49 -1.51 -1.07
C LYS A 374 -7.36 -1.62 -0.06
N VAL A 375 -6.90 -0.50 0.49
CA VAL A 375 -5.76 -0.43 1.41
C VAL A 375 -6.10 0.45 2.61
N SER A 376 -5.79 -0.02 3.81
CA SER A 376 -5.75 0.78 5.03
C SER A 376 -4.55 1.72 4.97
N LEU A 377 -4.78 3.00 4.60
CA LEU A 377 -3.67 3.96 4.47
C LEU A 377 -2.95 4.23 5.80
N ASN A 378 -3.64 4.07 6.93
CA ASN A 378 -3.05 4.22 8.25
C ASN A 378 -2.10 3.04 8.55
N THR A 379 -2.55 1.80 8.32
CA THR A 379 -1.71 0.61 8.48
C THR A 379 -0.49 0.70 7.57
N PHE A 380 -0.69 0.94 6.27
CA PHE A 380 0.39 1.10 5.31
C PHE A 380 1.44 2.14 5.76
N PHE A 381 0.99 3.29 6.26
CA PHE A 381 1.90 4.33 6.71
C PHE A 381 2.68 3.93 7.97
N VAL A 382 2.02 3.33 8.95
CA VAL A 382 2.65 2.92 10.22
C VAL A 382 3.63 1.77 9.97
N SER A 383 3.30 0.78 9.14
CA SER A 383 4.22 -0.32 8.79
C SER A 383 5.51 0.20 8.13
N VAL A 384 5.42 1.22 7.27
CA VAL A 384 6.62 1.84 6.66
C VAL A 384 7.37 2.75 7.65
N SER A 385 6.67 3.61 8.39
CA SER A 385 7.29 4.65 9.24
C SER A 385 7.82 4.09 10.56
N ASP A 386 7.07 3.21 11.21
CA ASP A 386 7.36 2.66 12.53
C ASP A 386 7.84 1.21 12.45
N GLY A 387 7.18 0.36 11.64
CA GLY A 387 7.60 -1.02 11.40
C GLY A 387 8.90 -1.13 10.60
N GLY A 388 9.22 -0.11 9.80
CA GLY A 388 10.42 -0.10 8.96
C GLY A 388 10.34 -1.04 7.76
N GLU A 389 9.14 -1.49 7.41
CA GLU A 389 8.90 -2.38 6.29
C GLU A 389 9.22 -1.74 4.94
N SER A 390 9.43 -2.60 3.93
CA SER A 390 9.45 -2.13 2.55
C SER A 390 8.06 -1.62 2.15
N ILE A 391 7.99 -0.78 1.13
CA ILE A 391 6.69 -0.27 0.63
C ILE A 391 5.80 -1.43 0.14
N GLU A 392 6.38 -2.47 -0.44
CA GLU A 392 5.61 -3.60 -0.98
C GLU A 392 5.03 -4.49 0.13
N ASP A 393 5.83 -4.80 1.16
CA ASP A 393 5.39 -5.58 2.31
C ASP A 393 4.29 -4.85 3.08
N ALA A 394 4.51 -3.56 3.36
CA ALA A 394 3.53 -2.71 4.04
C ALA A 394 2.22 -2.57 3.26
N LEU A 395 2.28 -2.58 1.92
CA LEU A 395 1.07 -2.59 1.11
C LEU A 395 0.32 -3.92 1.23
N ASN A 396 1.04 -5.05 1.23
CA ASN A 396 0.44 -6.37 1.38
C ASN A 396 -0.26 -6.52 2.72
N GLU A 397 0.40 -6.08 3.80
CA GLU A 397 -0.17 -6.10 5.15
C GLU A 397 -1.41 -5.20 5.27
N ALA A 398 -1.39 -4.04 4.58
CA ALA A 398 -2.46 -3.07 4.64
C ALA A 398 -3.68 -3.38 3.74
N LEU A 399 -3.70 -4.51 3.01
CA LEU A 399 -4.81 -4.87 2.12
C LEU A 399 -6.11 -5.10 2.88
N LEU A 400 -7.18 -4.44 2.44
CA LEU A 400 -8.55 -4.62 2.94
C LEU A 400 -9.33 -5.69 2.16
N VAL A 401 -8.81 -6.08 1.00
CA VAL A 401 -9.39 -7.05 0.07
C VAL A 401 -8.28 -7.90 -0.54
N SER A 402 -8.57 -9.16 -0.85
CA SER A 402 -7.59 -10.09 -1.41
C SER A 402 -7.07 -9.63 -2.78
N LEU A 403 -5.75 -9.75 -2.98
CA LEU A 403 -5.09 -9.48 -4.26
C LEU A 403 -5.51 -10.53 -5.31
N PRO A 404 -6.00 -10.12 -6.50
CA PRO A 404 -6.32 -11.05 -7.58
C PRO A 404 -5.08 -11.79 -8.11
N GLU A 405 -5.27 -13.05 -8.51
CA GLU A 405 -4.20 -13.87 -9.08
C GLU A 405 -3.57 -13.21 -10.32
N GLY A 406 -2.23 -13.19 -10.38
CA GLY A 406 -1.48 -12.63 -11.52
C GLY A 406 -1.45 -11.09 -11.60
N MET A 407 -2.02 -10.36 -10.63
CA MET A 407 -1.98 -8.89 -10.59
C MET A 407 -0.88 -8.40 -9.64
N SER A 408 -0.11 -7.39 -10.05
CA SER A 408 0.84 -6.74 -9.13
C SER A 408 0.07 -5.95 -8.05
N ILE A 409 0.60 -5.92 -6.83
CA ILE A 409 -0.05 -5.17 -5.74
C ILE A 409 -0.19 -3.69 -6.10
N PHE A 410 0.85 -3.08 -6.66
CA PHE A 410 0.82 -1.67 -7.07
C PHE A 410 -0.29 -1.37 -8.07
N ASP A 411 -0.51 -2.23 -9.07
CA ASP A 411 -1.60 -2.05 -10.03
C ASP A 411 -2.97 -2.23 -9.37
N PHE A 412 -3.06 -3.17 -8.43
CA PHE A 412 -4.30 -3.45 -7.71
C PHE A 412 -4.72 -2.30 -6.79
N VAL A 413 -3.78 -1.78 -5.99
CA VAL A 413 -4.06 -0.79 -4.93
C VAL A 413 -4.11 0.65 -5.44
N LYS A 414 -3.67 0.90 -6.67
CA LYS A 414 -3.76 2.22 -7.28
C LYS A 414 -5.23 2.59 -7.43
N ARG A 415 -5.59 3.79 -6.94
CA ARG A 415 -6.82 4.47 -7.34
C ARG A 415 -6.86 4.47 -8.83
N VAL A 416 -7.96 3.95 -9.35
CA VAL A 416 -8.41 4.35 -10.68
C VAL A 416 -8.59 5.86 -10.57
N THR A 417 -7.58 6.59 -11.05
CA THR A 417 -7.66 8.03 -11.08
C THR A 417 -8.84 8.29 -11.99
N VAL A 418 -9.87 8.95 -11.47
CA VAL A 418 -10.95 9.50 -12.27
C VAL A 418 -10.31 10.58 -13.13
N ILE A 419 -9.64 10.15 -14.20
CA ILE A 419 -9.26 11.03 -15.28
C ILE A 419 -10.59 11.41 -15.88
N ASP A 420 -10.85 12.72 -15.91
CA ASP A 420 -11.95 13.30 -16.65
C ASP A 420 -12.07 12.55 -17.98
N ALA A 421 -13.11 11.72 -18.10
CA ALA A 421 -13.30 10.84 -19.25
C ALA A 421 -13.29 11.65 -20.54
N LYS A 422 -13.72 12.92 -20.47
CA LYS A 422 -13.61 13.89 -21.55
C LYS A 422 -12.16 14.14 -21.96
N LYS A 423 -11.23 14.38 -21.03
CA LYS A 423 -9.80 14.54 -21.35
C LYS A 423 -9.16 13.26 -21.86
N LEU A 424 -9.63 12.11 -21.38
CA LEU A 424 -9.10 10.82 -21.81
C LEU A 424 -9.49 10.51 -23.26
N LEU A 425 -10.74 10.80 -23.62
CA LEU A 425 -11.38 10.38 -24.87
C LEU A 425 -11.34 11.45 -25.96
N ALA A 426 -11.49 12.74 -25.63
CA ALA A 426 -11.69 13.82 -26.60
C ALA A 426 -10.61 13.87 -27.69
N GLY A 427 -11.06 13.85 -28.94
CA GLY A 427 -10.22 13.95 -30.14
C GLY A 427 -9.32 12.74 -30.39
N LYS A 428 -9.55 11.61 -29.72
CA LYS A 428 -8.75 10.40 -29.89
C LYS A 428 -9.42 9.38 -30.79
N THR A 429 -8.57 8.55 -31.38
CA THR A 429 -8.97 7.34 -32.09
C THR A 429 -8.62 6.14 -31.22
N PHE A 430 -9.54 5.18 -31.16
CA PHE A 430 -9.37 3.91 -30.48
C PHE A 430 -9.72 2.77 -31.44
N TYR A 431 -9.35 1.56 -31.04
CA TYR A 431 -9.70 0.34 -31.74
C TYR A 431 -10.39 -0.60 -30.75
N ALA A 432 -11.63 -0.95 -31.01
CA ALA A 432 -12.40 -1.87 -30.19
C ALA A 432 -12.50 -3.22 -30.90
N TYR A 433 -12.35 -4.31 -30.15
CA TYR A 433 -12.66 -5.64 -30.65
C TYR A 433 -13.93 -6.16 -29.97
N TYR A 434 -14.76 -6.87 -30.72
CA TYR A 434 -15.94 -7.55 -30.20
C TYR A 434 -16.26 -8.78 -31.05
N GLU A 435 -17.06 -9.68 -30.50
CA GLU A 435 -17.54 -10.89 -31.16
C GLU A 435 -19.07 -10.84 -31.19
N MET A 436 -19.66 -10.96 -32.38
CA MET A 436 -21.10 -11.06 -32.58
C MET A 436 -21.40 -12.24 -33.49
N ASP A 437 -22.32 -13.11 -33.07
CA ASP A 437 -22.71 -14.32 -33.80
C ASP A 437 -21.54 -15.25 -34.19
N GLY A 438 -20.48 -15.28 -33.37
CA GLY A 438 -19.26 -16.06 -33.62
C GLY A 438 -18.32 -15.44 -34.65
N GLU A 439 -18.68 -14.30 -35.23
CA GLU A 439 -17.81 -13.50 -36.09
C GLU A 439 -17.07 -12.43 -35.27
N LYS A 440 -15.83 -12.18 -35.69
CA LYS A 440 -14.86 -11.38 -34.95
C LYS A 440 -14.59 -10.08 -35.67
N TYR A 441 -14.81 -8.97 -34.97
CA TYR A 441 -14.78 -7.64 -35.53
C TYR A 441 -13.74 -6.76 -34.87
N ILE A 442 -13.17 -5.83 -35.65
CA ILE A 442 -12.43 -4.69 -35.13
C ILE A 442 -13.06 -3.43 -35.68
N SER A 443 -13.38 -2.49 -34.79
CA SER A 443 -13.90 -1.18 -35.14
C SER A 443 -12.91 -0.09 -34.75
N GLU A 444 -12.61 0.79 -35.70
CA GLU A 444 -11.96 2.07 -35.44
C GLU A 444 -13.00 3.03 -34.86
N VAL A 445 -12.76 3.57 -33.67
CA VAL A 445 -13.70 4.44 -32.95
C VAL A 445 -13.05 5.81 -32.75
N LYS A 446 -13.57 6.83 -33.42
CA LYS A 446 -13.09 8.21 -33.38
C LYS A 446 -13.99 9.06 -32.51
N ILE A 447 -13.47 9.52 -31.38
CA ILE A 447 -14.18 10.45 -30.50
C ILE A 447 -13.95 11.87 -31.00
N ASN A 448 -15.01 12.68 -31.08
CA ASN A 448 -14.86 14.08 -31.46
C ASN A 448 -14.08 14.89 -30.38
N SER A 449 -13.64 16.10 -30.71
CA SER A 449 -12.84 16.95 -29.81
C SER A 449 -13.58 17.40 -28.54
N GLU A 450 -14.91 17.28 -28.52
CA GLU A 450 -15.74 17.66 -27.37
C GLU A 450 -16.14 16.46 -26.50
N ALA A 451 -15.80 15.24 -26.94
CA ALA A 451 -16.31 13.98 -26.44
C ALA A 451 -17.83 13.98 -26.22
N THR A 452 -18.58 14.42 -27.25
CA THR A 452 -20.05 14.42 -27.31
C THR A 452 -20.60 13.43 -28.33
N SER A 453 -19.77 12.95 -29.25
CA SER A 453 -20.09 11.84 -30.14
C SER A 453 -18.85 11.01 -30.43
N TRP A 454 -19.08 9.76 -30.83
CA TRP A 454 -18.06 8.95 -31.47
C TRP A 454 -18.52 8.45 -32.83
N ASN A 455 -17.59 8.26 -33.75
CA ASN A 455 -17.83 7.67 -35.06
C ASN A 455 -17.09 6.35 -35.08
N TYR A 456 -17.79 5.24 -35.27
CA TYR A 456 -17.15 3.95 -35.43
C TYR A 456 -17.19 3.49 -36.88
N LYS A 457 -16.15 2.75 -37.27
CA LYS A 457 -16.05 2.09 -38.56
C LYS A 457 -15.46 0.71 -38.35
N THR A 458 -16.23 -0.33 -38.66
CA THR A 458 -15.70 -1.70 -38.71
C THR A 458 -14.66 -1.78 -39.82
N ILE A 459 -13.43 -2.13 -39.44
CA ILE A 459 -12.29 -2.25 -40.35
C ILE A 459 -11.94 -3.71 -40.68
N SER A 460 -12.53 -4.67 -39.95
CA SER A 460 -12.42 -6.11 -40.21
C SER A 460 -13.73 -6.81 -39.83
N GLY A 461 -14.23 -7.72 -40.68
CA GLY A 461 -15.42 -8.54 -40.43
C GLY A 461 -16.73 -8.04 -41.07
N GLY A 462 -16.78 -6.81 -41.59
CA GLY A 462 -17.99 -6.25 -42.22
C GLY A 462 -17.84 -4.77 -42.51
N ILE A 463 -18.85 -4.15 -43.14
CA ILE A 463 -18.93 -2.69 -43.30
C ILE A 463 -20.09 -2.21 -42.44
N ASP A 464 -19.81 -1.91 -41.18
CA ASP A 464 -20.70 -1.13 -40.33
C ASP A 464 -20.04 0.22 -40.00
N THR A 465 -20.84 1.28 -40.10
CA THR A 465 -20.43 2.64 -39.76
C THR A 465 -21.59 3.34 -39.08
N GLY A 466 -21.34 3.85 -37.89
CA GLY A 466 -22.33 4.58 -37.11
C GLY A 466 -21.73 5.81 -36.46
N ILE A 467 -22.63 6.70 -36.03
CA ILE A 467 -22.33 7.84 -35.18
C ILE A 467 -23.22 7.69 -33.97
N GLU A 468 -22.66 7.61 -32.78
CA GLU A 468 -23.48 7.56 -31.55
C GLU A 468 -23.19 8.77 -30.68
N THR A 469 -24.18 9.14 -29.86
CA THR A 469 -24.05 10.23 -28.92
C THR A 469 -23.44 9.70 -27.64
N ILE A 470 -22.41 10.39 -27.14
CA ILE A 470 -21.79 10.07 -25.85
C ILE A 470 -22.12 11.15 -24.83
N ILE A 471 -22.54 10.71 -23.64
CA ILE A 471 -22.80 11.57 -22.49
C ILE A 471 -21.79 11.19 -21.41
N ILE A 472 -20.90 12.11 -21.07
CA ILE A 472 -19.86 11.88 -20.06
C ILE A 472 -20.27 12.57 -18.76
N ASN A 473 -20.38 11.80 -17.68
CA ASN A 473 -20.61 12.31 -16.33
C ASN A 473 -19.54 11.76 -15.37
N GLY A 474 -18.44 12.50 -15.21
CA GLY A 474 -17.31 12.07 -14.38
C GLY A 474 -16.56 10.88 -15.00
N THR A 475 -16.60 9.71 -14.34
CA THR A 475 -16.06 8.42 -14.85
C THR A 475 -17.05 7.66 -15.72
N GLN A 476 -18.31 8.04 -15.72
CA GLN A 476 -19.34 7.34 -16.44
C GLN A 476 -19.40 7.85 -17.87
N LEU A 477 -19.31 6.92 -18.80
CA LEU A 477 -19.64 7.13 -20.20
C LEU A 477 -20.99 6.49 -20.45
N SER A 478 -21.93 7.28 -20.90
CA SER A 478 -23.20 6.80 -21.37
C SER A 478 -23.25 6.90 -22.89
N ILE A 479 -23.62 5.81 -23.55
CA ILE A 479 -23.73 5.75 -25.01
C ILE A 479 -25.21 5.69 -25.35
N LYS A 480 -25.66 6.60 -26.21
CA LYS A 480 -27.01 6.58 -26.77
C LYS A 480 -26.93 6.16 -28.24
N HIS A 481 -27.45 4.98 -28.52
CA HIS A 481 -27.62 4.44 -29.87
C HIS A 481 -28.72 5.21 -30.61
N ASN A 482 -28.56 5.44 -31.92
CA ASN A 482 -29.48 6.30 -32.67
C ASN A 482 -30.90 5.73 -32.80
N ASP A 483 -31.03 4.41 -32.71
CA ASP A 483 -32.30 3.70 -32.97
C ASP A 483 -33.00 3.24 -31.68
N GLU A 484 -32.40 3.52 -30.51
CA GLU A 484 -32.90 3.06 -29.22
C GLU A 484 -32.97 4.21 -28.20
N ASP A 485 -34.02 4.19 -27.36
CA ASP A 485 -34.11 5.09 -26.20
C ASP A 485 -33.32 4.56 -24.98
N GLU A 486 -32.62 3.43 -25.16
CA GLU A 486 -31.78 2.82 -24.14
C GLU A 486 -30.41 3.53 -24.03
N LEU A 487 -29.87 3.56 -22.81
CA LEU A 487 -28.65 4.25 -22.48
C LEU A 487 -27.71 3.26 -21.80
N ASP A 488 -26.69 2.80 -22.52
CA ASP A 488 -25.66 1.96 -21.93
C ASP A 488 -24.73 2.81 -21.07
N VAL A 489 -24.53 2.42 -19.81
CA VAL A 489 -23.71 3.16 -18.85
C VAL A 489 -22.47 2.36 -18.49
N TYR A 490 -21.32 2.86 -18.90
CA TYR A 490 -20.01 2.27 -18.67
C TYR A 490 -19.21 3.05 -17.65
N THR A 491 -18.44 2.34 -16.81
CA THR A 491 -17.34 2.92 -16.04
C THR A 491 -16.05 2.81 -16.84
N ILE A 492 -15.36 3.94 -17.03
CA ILE A 492 -14.08 3.98 -17.75
C ILE A 492 -12.91 3.65 -16.82
N ILE A 493 -12.10 2.65 -17.18
CA ILE A 493 -10.85 2.32 -16.51
C ILE A 493 -9.70 2.44 -17.51
N LYS A 494 -8.76 3.36 -17.24
CA LYS A 494 -7.54 3.48 -18.04
C LYS A 494 -6.55 2.37 -17.68
N ARG A 495 -6.07 1.65 -18.69
CA ARG A 495 -4.89 0.76 -18.64
C ARG A 495 -3.80 1.32 -19.57
N ASP A 496 -2.63 0.68 -19.56
CA ASP A 496 -1.49 1.15 -20.36
C ASP A 496 -1.74 1.02 -21.87
N LYS A 497 -2.34 -0.10 -22.31
CA LYS A 497 -2.59 -0.39 -23.74
C LYS A 497 -4.01 -0.11 -24.21
N TYR A 498 -4.96 0.00 -23.29
CA TYR A 498 -6.37 0.17 -23.62
C TYR A 498 -7.15 0.91 -22.53
N ILE A 499 -8.39 1.24 -22.84
CA ILE A 499 -9.40 1.72 -21.93
C ILE A 499 -10.46 0.62 -21.81
N ALA A 500 -10.72 0.16 -20.59
CA ALA A 500 -11.82 -0.77 -20.34
C ALA A 500 -13.11 0.02 -20.09
N MET A 501 -14.19 -0.40 -20.73
CA MET A 501 -15.55 0.04 -20.46
C MET A 501 -16.28 -1.09 -19.77
N VAL A 502 -16.66 -0.86 -18.52
CA VAL A 502 -17.23 -1.87 -17.62
C VAL A 502 -18.69 -1.53 -17.36
N GLN A 503 -19.60 -2.44 -17.73
CA GLN A 503 -21.03 -2.37 -17.40
C GLN A 503 -21.32 -3.45 -16.35
N ASN A 504 -21.97 -3.07 -15.25
CA ASN A 504 -22.32 -3.99 -14.14
C ASN A 504 -21.17 -4.85 -13.57
N GLY A 505 -19.91 -4.39 -13.68
CA GLY A 505 -18.74 -5.10 -13.13
C GLY A 505 -18.12 -6.16 -14.04
N ILE A 506 -18.59 -6.27 -15.29
CA ILE A 506 -18.02 -7.17 -16.30
C ILE A 506 -17.33 -6.32 -17.37
N ASP A 507 -16.09 -6.68 -17.74
CA ASP A 507 -15.35 -6.05 -18.83
C ASP A 507 -16.05 -6.35 -20.16
N GLU A 508 -16.94 -5.47 -20.61
CA GLU A 508 -17.70 -5.69 -21.85
C GLU A 508 -16.95 -5.20 -23.09
N LEU A 509 -16.25 -4.06 -23.01
CA LEU A 509 -15.51 -3.52 -24.15
C LEU A 509 -14.12 -3.00 -23.79
N LYS A 510 -13.15 -3.29 -24.66
CA LYS A 510 -11.75 -2.82 -24.56
C LYS A 510 -11.40 -1.95 -25.77
N PHE A 511 -11.00 -0.70 -25.50
CA PHE A 511 -10.62 0.32 -26.49
C PHE A 511 -9.11 0.52 -26.49
N PHE A 512 -8.42 -0.03 -27.48
CA PHE A 512 -6.98 0.03 -27.62
C PHE A 512 -6.54 1.35 -28.27
N TYR A 513 -5.37 1.87 -27.88
CA TYR A 513 -4.85 3.12 -28.45
C TYR A 513 -4.29 2.96 -29.87
N ASN A 514 -3.93 1.73 -30.25
CA ASN A 514 -3.44 1.39 -31.59
C ASN A 514 -4.13 0.13 -32.10
N LYS A 515 -4.07 -0.06 -33.41
CA LYS A 515 -4.80 -1.12 -34.11
C LYS A 515 -4.16 -2.48 -33.85
N GLU A 516 -2.83 -2.52 -33.81
CA GLU A 516 -2.05 -3.73 -33.63
C GLU A 516 -2.37 -4.42 -32.29
N ASP A 517 -2.51 -3.64 -31.20
CA ASP A 517 -2.89 -4.17 -29.89
C ASP A 517 -4.32 -4.74 -29.89
N ALA A 518 -5.26 -4.10 -30.60
CA ALA A 518 -6.62 -4.64 -30.76
C ALA A 518 -6.64 -5.94 -31.58
N GLU A 519 -5.83 -6.02 -32.64
CA GLU A 519 -5.66 -7.23 -33.45
C GLU A 519 -5.05 -8.38 -32.61
N VAL A 520 -4.04 -8.08 -31.81
CA VAL A 520 -3.43 -9.05 -30.88
C VAL A 520 -4.46 -9.55 -29.86
N ALA A 521 -5.26 -8.64 -29.29
CA ALA A 521 -6.31 -8.99 -28.31
C ALA A 521 -7.46 -9.80 -28.93
N LEU A 522 -7.92 -9.44 -30.13
CA LEU A 522 -8.95 -10.21 -30.84
C LEU A 522 -8.47 -11.63 -31.17
N ALA A 523 -7.21 -11.73 -31.58
CA ALA A 523 -6.62 -12.99 -31.94
C ALA A 523 -6.41 -13.90 -30.70
N SER A 524 -6.12 -13.36 -29.51
CA SER A 524 -6.01 -14.13 -28.26
C SER A 524 -7.35 -14.61 -27.71
N HIS A 525 -8.47 -14.00 -28.12
CA HIS A 525 -9.82 -14.36 -27.68
C HIS A 525 -10.38 -15.65 -28.32
N GLY A 526 -9.59 -16.42 -29.08
CA GLY A 526 -10.02 -17.70 -29.67
C GLY A 526 -8.97 -18.80 -29.44
N GLY A 527 -9.31 -19.80 -28.62
CA GLY A 527 -8.43 -20.91 -28.27
C GLY A 527 -8.20 -21.95 -29.38
N GLY A 528 -7.87 -21.50 -30.61
CA GLY A 528 -7.58 -22.38 -31.75
C GLY A 528 -6.12 -22.32 -32.20
N ASN A 529 -5.53 -23.47 -32.54
CA ASN A 529 -4.13 -23.58 -33.00
C ASN A 529 -3.84 -22.82 -34.31
N ALA A 530 -4.81 -22.68 -35.23
CA ALA A 530 -4.61 -21.96 -36.50
C ALA A 530 -4.45 -20.44 -36.31
N THR A 531 -5.05 -19.87 -35.26
CA THR A 531 -4.93 -18.45 -34.91
C THR A 531 -3.59 -18.08 -34.28
N ASN A 532 -2.80 -19.07 -33.80
CA ASN A 532 -1.48 -18.81 -33.24
C ASN A 532 -0.40 -18.71 -34.34
N THR A 533 -0.51 -19.45 -35.45
CA THR A 533 0.45 -19.35 -36.56
C THR A 533 0.51 -17.95 -37.15
N ALA A 534 -0.64 -17.32 -37.44
CA ALA A 534 -0.68 -15.98 -38.01
C ALA A 534 -0.14 -14.91 -37.04
N LYS A 535 -0.39 -15.05 -35.73
CA LYS A 535 0.16 -14.16 -34.70
C LYS A 535 1.67 -14.27 -34.61
N THR A 536 2.19 -15.50 -34.50
CA THR A 536 3.62 -15.75 -34.43
C THR A 536 4.31 -15.24 -35.69
N LYS A 537 3.67 -15.44 -36.86
CA LYS A 537 4.14 -14.88 -38.13
C LYS A 537 4.17 -13.35 -38.12
N ALA A 538 3.11 -12.67 -37.68
CA ALA A 538 3.07 -11.20 -37.58
C ALA A 538 4.04 -10.63 -36.54
N LEU A 539 4.26 -11.39 -35.46
CA LEU A 539 5.20 -11.04 -34.40
C LEU A 539 6.64 -11.06 -34.92
N LEU A 540 6.99 -11.98 -35.82
CA LEU A 540 8.36 -12.15 -36.31
C LEU A 540 8.62 -11.45 -37.66
N ALA A 541 7.66 -11.48 -38.58
CA ALA A 541 7.84 -11.08 -39.97
C ALA A 541 8.38 -9.65 -40.15
N GLY A 542 9.51 -9.56 -40.86
CA GLY A 542 10.20 -8.31 -41.16
C GLY A 542 10.81 -7.61 -39.95
N LYS A 543 10.86 -8.25 -38.78
CA LYS A 543 11.41 -7.67 -37.56
C LYS A 543 12.84 -8.11 -37.31
N THR A 544 13.57 -7.24 -36.62
CA THR A 544 14.88 -7.53 -36.05
C THR A 544 14.74 -7.66 -34.54
N PHE A 545 15.37 -8.68 -33.99
CA PHE A 545 15.50 -8.97 -32.58
C PHE A 545 16.97 -9.08 -32.19
N TYR A 546 17.20 -9.14 -30.89
CA TYR A 546 18.51 -9.32 -30.31
C TYR A 546 18.44 -10.42 -29.26
N SER A 547 19.39 -11.35 -29.27
CA SER A 547 19.62 -12.32 -28.20
C SER A 547 20.91 -11.92 -27.50
N ALA A 548 21.02 -12.24 -26.21
CA ALA A 548 22.26 -12.07 -25.47
C ALA A 548 22.42 -13.21 -24.47
N TYR A 549 23.59 -13.83 -24.48
CA TYR A 549 23.92 -14.98 -23.65
C TYR A 549 25.43 -15.05 -23.43
N ILE A 550 25.86 -15.92 -22.53
CA ILE A 550 27.28 -16.22 -22.31
C ILE A 550 27.54 -17.61 -22.88
N ASN A 551 28.45 -17.71 -23.84
CA ASN A 551 28.78 -19.00 -24.45
C ASN A 551 29.61 -19.89 -23.49
N ASP A 552 29.85 -21.14 -23.89
CA ASP A 552 30.61 -22.13 -23.09
C ASP A 552 32.03 -21.68 -22.70
N ASN A 553 32.58 -20.67 -23.37
CA ASN A 553 33.89 -20.09 -23.08
C ASN A 553 33.82 -18.89 -22.12
N GLY A 554 32.64 -18.57 -21.56
CA GLY A 554 32.44 -17.41 -20.70
C GLY A 554 32.43 -16.08 -21.44
N ILE A 555 32.29 -16.09 -22.77
CA ILE A 555 32.28 -14.88 -23.59
C ILE A 555 30.84 -14.41 -23.75
N ALA A 556 30.60 -13.15 -23.37
CA ALA A 556 29.30 -12.50 -23.52
C ALA A 556 29.03 -12.21 -25.00
N ILE A 557 28.09 -12.93 -25.59
CA ILE A 557 27.65 -12.81 -26.98
C ILE A 557 26.40 -11.93 -27.05
N THR A 558 26.31 -11.11 -28.09
CA THR A 558 25.05 -10.47 -28.50
C THR A 558 24.84 -10.73 -29.97
N GLU A 559 23.68 -11.28 -30.33
CA GLU A 559 23.34 -11.57 -31.71
C GLU A 559 22.24 -10.65 -32.21
N LYS A 560 22.24 -10.42 -33.52
CA LYS A 560 21.19 -9.73 -34.24
C LYS A 560 20.46 -10.73 -35.11
N ILE A 561 19.19 -10.94 -34.84
CA ILE A 561 18.33 -11.94 -35.48
C ILE A 561 17.31 -11.19 -36.33
N THR A 562 17.27 -11.40 -37.64
CA THR A 562 16.38 -10.68 -38.56
C THR A 562 15.56 -11.66 -39.38
N PHE A 563 14.25 -11.63 -39.18
CA PHE A 563 13.31 -12.40 -39.98
C PHE A 563 13.01 -11.66 -41.29
N ASN A 564 12.89 -12.40 -42.38
CA ASN A 564 12.43 -11.83 -43.64
C ASN A 564 10.95 -11.38 -43.55
N SER A 565 10.47 -10.68 -44.58
CA SER A 565 9.15 -10.03 -44.57
C SER A 565 7.95 -10.95 -44.38
N ASP A 566 8.13 -12.26 -44.54
CA ASP A 566 7.09 -13.26 -44.33
C ASP A 566 7.50 -14.31 -43.29
N ALA A 567 8.55 -14.08 -42.49
CA ALA A 567 9.07 -15.01 -41.48
C ALA A 567 9.21 -16.47 -41.96
N THR A 568 9.63 -16.66 -43.22
CA THR A 568 9.98 -17.97 -43.79
C THR A 568 11.49 -18.25 -43.76
N SER A 569 12.29 -17.23 -43.44
CA SER A 569 13.71 -17.36 -43.16
C SER A 569 14.14 -16.36 -42.09
N VAL A 570 15.19 -16.72 -41.35
CA VAL A 570 15.83 -15.85 -40.37
C VAL A 570 17.32 -15.78 -40.68
N THR A 571 17.89 -14.58 -40.61
CA THR A 571 19.35 -14.38 -40.67
C THR A 571 19.81 -13.93 -39.30
N TRP A 572 20.82 -14.58 -38.75
CA TRP A 572 21.41 -14.19 -37.47
C TRP A 572 22.89 -13.85 -37.64
N LYS A 573 23.39 -12.99 -36.76
CA LYS A 573 24.80 -12.57 -36.76
C LYS A 573 25.21 -12.18 -35.35
N GLU A 574 26.32 -12.72 -34.87
CA GLU A 574 27.01 -12.24 -33.69
C GLU A 574 27.54 -10.82 -33.97
N ILE A 575 27.00 -9.83 -33.25
CA ILE A 575 27.39 -8.42 -33.37
C ILE A 575 28.34 -7.99 -32.25
N LYS A 576 28.50 -8.84 -31.21
CA LYS A 576 29.39 -8.64 -30.08
C LYS A 576 29.80 -10.01 -29.52
N GLY A 577 31.05 -10.14 -29.10
CA GLY A 577 31.57 -11.36 -28.46
C GLY A 577 31.99 -12.49 -29.42
N GLY A 578 31.56 -12.44 -30.68
CA GLY A 578 31.93 -13.40 -31.71
C GLY A 578 31.77 -12.83 -33.14
N ASN A 579 31.89 -13.67 -34.16
CA ASN A 579 31.84 -13.29 -35.59
C ASN A 579 31.00 -14.25 -36.45
N GLU A 580 30.29 -15.19 -35.84
CA GLU A 580 29.47 -16.16 -36.56
C GLU A 580 28.21 -15.51 -37.13
N SER A 581 27.70 -16.12 -38.19
CA SER A 581 26.46 -15.70 -38.83
C SER A 581 25.90 -16.84 -39.66
N GLY A 582 24.58 -16.97 -39.66
CA GLY A 582 23.88 -18.03 -40.37
C GLY A 582 22.59 -17.53 -41.03
N THR A 583 21.94 -18.45 -41.73
CA THR A 583 20.61 -18.24 -42.30
C THR A 583 19.83 -19.54 -42.19
N ASP A 584 18.72 -19.49 -41.47
CA ASP A 584 17.90 -20.66 -41.21
C ASP A 584 16.57 -20.49 -41.92
N SER A 585 16.01 -21.59 -42.41
CA SER A 585 14.61 -21.61 -42.85
C SER A 585 13.70 -21.67 -41.64
N VAL A 586 12.55 -21.01 -41.73
CA VAL A 586 11.60 -20.89 -40.60
C VAL A 586 10.26 -21.46 -41.02
N THR A 587 9.73 -22.37 -40.19
CA THR A 587 8.34 -22.80 -40.24
C THR A 587 7.63 -22.45 -38.93
N ILE A 588 6.37 -22.04 -39.02
CA ILE A 588 5.59 -21.57 -37.87
C ILE A 588 4.32 -22.40 -37.77
N ASN A 589 4.13 -23.09 -36.64
CA ASN A 589 2.95 -23.88 -36.34
C ASN A 589 2.42 -23.53 -34.95
N GLY A 590 1.42 -22.65 -34.90
CA GLY A 590 0.89 -22.13 -33.65
C GLY A 590 1.89 -21.20 -32.97
N SER A 591 2.20 -21.46 -31.70
CA SER A 591 3.26 -20.80 -30.92
C SER A 591 4.65 -21.37 -31.19
N ILE A 592 4.75 -22.50 -31.91
CA ILE A 592 6.02 -23.18 -32.18
C ILE A 592 6.64 -22.60 -33.45
N VAL A 593 7.86 -22.10 -33.31
CA VAL A 593 8.74 -21.63 -34.38
C VAL A 593 9.81 -22.68 -34.58
N THR A 594 9.85 -23.31 -35.75
CA THR A 594 10.89 -24.26 -36.10
C THR A 594 11.90 -23.58 -37.01
N THR A 595 13.15 -23.49 -36.58
CA THR A 595 14.29 -23.07 -37.39
C THR A 595 15.01 -24.31 -37.94
N THR A 596 15.46 -24.26 -39.19
CA THR A 596 16.15 -25.39 -39.85
C THR A 596 17.35 -24.87 -40.65
N ASP A 597 18.53 -25.38 -40.33
CA ASP A 597 19.82 -25.11 -40.98
C ASP A 597 20.44 -26.41 -41.55
N ASP A 598 21.76 -26.44 -41.79
CA ASP A 598 22.47 -27.64 -42.26
C ASP A 598 22.82 -28.64 -41.14
N GLU A 599 22.66 -28.26 -39.88
CA GLU A 599 22.91 -29.09 -38.70
C GLU A 599 21.64 -29.78 -38.18
N GLY A 600 20.46 -29.21 -38.42
CA GLY A 600 19.20 -29.84 -38.04
C GLY A 600 17.99 -28.92 -38.02
N SER A 601 17.03 -29.26 -37.17
CA SER A 601 15.85 -28.42 -36.93
C SER A 601 15.62 -28.28 -35.44
N GLU A 602 15.30 -27.06 -35.00
CA GLU A 602 15.07 -26.72 -33.61
C GLU A 602 13.69 -26.10 -33.45
N GLU A 603 12.95 -26.52 -32.41
CA GLU A 603 11.62 -25.98 -32.10
C GLU A 603 11.68 -25.04 -30.90
N HIS A 604 11.13 -23.84 -31.07
CA HIS A 604 11.02 -22.81 -30.06
C HIS A 604 9.54 -22.46 -29.82
N GLU A 605 9.01 -22.77 -28.64
CA GLU A 605 7.65 -22.40 -28.27
C GLU A 605 7.62 -20.98 -27.69
N ILE A 606 6.87 -20.07 -28.30
CA ILE A 606 6.62 -18.74 -27.71
C ILE A 606 5.69 -18.90 -26.51
N ILE A 607 6.22 -18.67 -25.31
CA ILE A 607 5.49 -18.81 -24.05
C ILE A 607 5.05 -17.47 -23.46
N ARG A 608 5.73 -16.36 -23.80
CA ARG A 608 5.39 -15.02 -23.29
C ARG A 608 5.91 -13.92 -24.22
N VAL A 609 5.14 -12.82 -24.34
CA VAL A 609 5.55 -11.60 -25.04
C VAL A 609 5.37 -10.41 -24.10
N THR A 610 6.42 -9.62 -23.94
CA THR A 610 6.42 -8.40 -23.11
C THR A 610 6.59 -7.16 -23.98
N SER A 611 6.73 -5.98 -23.37
CA SER A 611 7.14 -4.77 -24.09
C SER A 611 8.64 -4.73 -24.44
N LYS A 612 9.46 -5.59 -23.82
CA LYS A 612 10.92 -5.62 -23.99
C LYS A 612 11.42 -6.80 -24.84
N TYR A 613 10.77 -7.95 -24.75
CA TYR A 613 11.23 -9.18 -25.39
C TYR A 613 10.10 -10.20 -25.66
N ILE A 614 10.43 -11.23 -26.43
CA ILE A 614 9.69 -12.48 -26.59
C ILE A 614 10.45 -13.57 -25.83
N GLU A 615 9.77 -14.32 -24.96
CA GLU A 615 10.29 -15.49 -24.27
C GLU A 615 9.90 -16.74 -25.05
N THR A 616 10.91 -17.54 -25.40
CA THR A 616 10.75 -18.81 -26.11
C THR A 616 11.28 -19.96 -25.28
N LYS A 617 10.63 -21.12 -25.34
CA LYS A 617 11.05 -22.35 -24.68
C LYS A 617 11.60 -23.33 -25.72
N LYS A 618 12.82 -23.81 -25.51
CA LYS A 618 13.48 -24.87 -26.29
C LYS A 618 13.82 -26.00 -25.31
N ASN A 619 13.16 -27.15 -25.44
CA ASN A 619 13.24 -28.21 -24.42
C ASN A 619 12.91 -27.65 -23.01
N ASP A 620 13.84 -27.71 -22.06
CA ASP A 620 13.69 -27.12 -20.72
C ASP A 620 14.41 -25.77 -20.55
N GLU A 621 14.98 -25.24 -21.64
CA GLU A 621 15.69 -23.95 -21.66
C GLU A 621 14.74 -22.81 -22.08
N ILE A 622 14.97 -21.61 -21.53
CA ILE A 622 14.22 -20.40 -21.85
C ILE A 622 15.16 -19.39 -22.49
N ASP A 623 14.85 -19.01 -23.72
CA ASP A 623 15.53 -17.97 -24.47
C ASP A 623 14.71 -16.69 -24.52
N ARG A 624 15.38 -15.56 -24.77
CA ARG A 624 14.74 -14.25 -24.92
C ARG A 624 15.22 -13.53 -26.18
N LEU A 625 14.25 -13.09 -26.98
CA LEU A 625 14.43 -12.27 -28.17
C LEU A 625 13.99 -10.83 -27.87
N TYR A 626 14.94 -9.93 -27.65
CA TYR A 626 14.71 -8.52 -27.30
C TYR A 626 14.40 -7.68 -28.53
N PHE A 627 13.51 -6.70 -28.37
CA PHE A 627 13.17 -5.76 -29.47
C PHE A 627 14.27 -4.73 -29.72
N THR A 628 15.16 -4.49 -28.74
CA THR A 628 16.27 -3.54 -28.88
C THR A 628 17.58 -4.14 -28.41
N GLN A 629 18.69 -3.69 -29.02
CA GLN A 629 20.03 -4.10 -28.60
C GLN A 629 20.33 -3.67 -27.16
N ALA A 630 19.85 -2.48 -26.75
CA ALA A 630 20.08 -1.95 -25.42
C ALA A 630 19.45 -2.83 -24.33
N ASP A 631 18.21 -3.32 -24.55
CA ASP A 631 17.55 -4.22 -23.60
C ASP A 631 18.28 -5.59 -23.51
N ALA A 632 18.77 -6.12 -24.64
CA ALA A 632 19.56 -7.35 -24.65
C ALA A 632 20.88 -7.20 -23.90
N GLU A 633 21.59 -6.09 -24.10
CA GLU A 633 22.85 -5.79 -23.42
C GLU A 633 22.67 -5.44 -21.93
N GLU A 634 21.54 -4.84 -21.56
CA GLU A 634 21.15 -4.60 -20.17
C GLU A 634 21.00 -5.94 -19.43
N GLU A 635 20.28 -6.91 -20.01
CA GLU A 635 20.15 -8.26 -19.43
C GLU A 635 21.50 -8.97 -19.35
N LEU A 636 22.31 -8.89 -20.41
CA LEU A 636 23.64 -9.50 -20.42
C LEU A 636 24.53 -8.92 -19.33
N ALA A 637 24.40 -7.62 -19.04
CA ALA A 637 25.12 -6.98 -17.94
C ALA A 637 24.62 -7.45 -16.56
N SER A 638 23.32 -7.76 -16.41
CA SER A 638 22.84 -8.39 -15.17
C SER A 638 23.33 -9.84 -15.03
N GLN A 639 23.36 -10.61 -16.11
CA GLN A 639 23.94 -11.97 -16.11
C GLN A 639 25.46 -11.95 -15.89
N GLY A 640 26.15 -10.95 -16.43
CA GLY A 640 27.58 -10.71 -16.21
C GLY A 640 27.90 -10.23 -14.80
N ASN A 641 26.95 -9.66 -14.06
CA ASN A 641 27.07 -9.42 -12.62
C ASN A 641 26.80 -10.70 -11.79
N GLU A 642 26.14 -11.70 -12.36
CA GLU A 642 25.97 -13.03 -11.76
C GLU A 642 27.16 -13.96 -12.05
N GLN A 643 27.78 -13.88 -13.24
CA GLN A 643 29.01 -14.62 -13.59
C GLN A 643 30.32 -13.85 -13.30
N GLY A 644 30.24 -12.54 -13.06
CA GLY A 644 31.30 -11.71 -12.49
C GLY A 644 31.43 -11.85 -10.97
N VAL A 645 30.57 -12.66 -10.34
CA VAL A 645 30.95 -13.38 -9.13
C VAL A 645 31.90 -14.48 -9.59
N GLY A 646 33.18 -14.11 -9.74
CA GLY A 646 34.23 -15.09 -9.62
C GLY A 646 33.98 -15.94 -8.37
N SER A 647 34.58 -17.12 -8.36
CA SER A 647 34.70 -18.05 -7.23
C SER A 647 35.17 -17.44 -5.88
N ASP A 648 35.17 -16.13 -5.75
CA ASP A 648 35.37 -15.34 -4.54
C ASP A 648 34.04 -14.87 -3.89
N GLY A 649 32.88 -15.17 -4.48
CA GLY A 649 31.59 -15.23 -3.79
C GLY A 649 31.53 -16.41 -2.82
N ASN A 650 32.45 -16.41 -1.85
CA ASN A 650 32.60 -17.38 -0.78
C ASN A 650 31.35 -17.43 0.12
N PHE A 651 30.25 -18.02 -0.34
CA PHE A 651 29.36 -18.68 0.62
C PHE A 651 30.05 -19.97 1.04
N LYS A 652 30.87 -19.85 2.07
CA LYS A 652 31.45 -20.99 2.76
C LYS A 652 30.44 -21.43 3.79
N PHE A 653 30.06 -22.70 3.80
CA PHE A 653 29.57 -23.28 5.04
C PHE A 653 30.68 -23.07 6.07
N THR A 654 30.47 -22.14 6.99
CA THR A 654 31.23 -22.04 8.22
C THR A 654 30.38 -22.62 9.33
N THR A 655 31.01 -23.09 10.39
CA THR A 655 30.27 -23.54 11.57
C THR A 655 29.32 -22.45 12.06
N GLU A 656 29.75 -21.18 12.01
CA GLU A 656 28.96 -20.00 12.38
C GLU A 656 27.77 -19.75 11.44
N SER A 657 27.90 -20.04 10.15
CA SER A 657 26.82 -19.84 9.16
C SER A 657 25.68 -20.86 9.23
N LEU A 658 25.88 -21.96 9.95
CA LEU A 658 24.91 -23.04 10.11
C LEU A 658 24.41 -23.16 11.56
N SER A 659 25.31 -23.02 12.52
CA SER A 659 25.05 -23.24 13.95
C SER A 659 23.93 -22.34 14.49
N GLY A 660 22.85 -22.96 14.97
CA GLY A 660 21.66 -22.32 15.52
C GLY A 660 20.63 -21.88 14.49
N LYS A 661 20.77 -22.27 13.21
CA LYS A 661 19.87 -21.84 12.12
C LYS A 661 19.01 -22.99 11.61
N THR A 662 17.83 -22.63 11.11
CA THR A 662 16.88 -23.55 10.47
C THR A 662 16.79 -23.23 8.98
N PHE A 663 16.81 -24.28 8.15
CA PHE A 663 16.64 -24.19 6.71
C PHE A 663 15.45 -25.04 6.29
N ILE A 664 14.62 -24.53 5.38
CA ILE A 664 13.60 -25.34 4.71
C ILE A 664 14.10 -25.83 3.36
N THR A 665 13.71 -27.04 2.98
CA THR A 665 13.89 -27.57 1.63
C THR A 665 12.63 -27.30 0.82
N ILE A 666 12.82 -26.73 -0.37
CA ILE A 666 11.78 -26.42 -1.33
C ILE A 666 12.05 -27.25 -2.58
N GLU A 667 11.03 -28.00 -2.98
CA GLU A 667 11.10 -28.89 -4.14
C GLU A 667 10.15 -28.41 -5.22
N GLU A 668 10.64 -28.38 -6.46
CA GLU A 668 9.84 -27.94 -7.61
C GLU A 668 8.65 -28.86 -7.86
N LYS A 669 8.81 -30.19 -7.65
CA LYS A 669 7.71 -31.17 -7.74
C LYS A 669 6.54 -30.87 -6.78
N ASN A 670 6.76 -30.02 -5.79
CA ASN A 670 5.77 -29.63 -4.78
C ASN A 670 5.23 -28.20 -4.98
N ASN A 671 5.28 -27.65 -6.20
CA ASN A 671 4.84 -26.28 -6.53
C ASN A 671 5.51 -25.23 -5.64
N GLY A 672 6.80 -25.43 -5.30
CA GLY A 672 7.55 -24.49 -4.46
C GLY A 672 7.18 -24.50 -2.98
N LYS A 673 6.42 -25.51 -2.51
CA LYS A 673 6.10 -25.67 -1.08
C LYS A 673 7.23 -26.36 -0.32
N PRO A 674 7.39 -26.08 0.99
CA PRO A 674 8.41 -26.72 1.83
C PRO A 674 8.16 -28.22 1.98
N SER A 675 9.16 -29.08 1.76
CA SER A 675 9.08 -30.54 1.95
C SER A 675 9.73 -31.01 3.26
N GLY A 676 10.70 -30.26 3.78
CA GLY A 676 11.38 -30.58 5.03
C GLY A 676 12.04 -29.35 5.68
N CYS A 677 12.34 -29.47 6.97
CA CYS A 677 13.08 -28.51 7.77
C CYS A 677 14.32 -29.16 8.38
N TRP A 678 15.42 -28.43 8.40
CA TRP A 678 16.72 -28.86 8.87
C TRP A 678 17.27 -27.80 9.83
N THR A 679 17.37 -28.13 11.11
CA THR A 679 17.93 -27.26 12.13
C THR A 679 19.32 -27.75 12.50
N PHE A 680 20.31 -26.88 12.36
CA PHE A 680 21.70 -27.19 12.62
C PHE A 680 22.06 -26.71 14.02
N ASN A 681 22.13 -27.62 14.98
CA ASN A 681 22.35 -27.23 16.37
C ASN A 681 23.80 -26.85 16.64
N GLN A 682 24.02 -26.06 17.69
CA GLN A 682 25.35 -25.56 18.06
C GLN A 682 26.33 -26.67 18.47
N ASP A 683 25.81 -27.82 18.92
CA ASP A 683 26.58 -29.01 19.28
C ASP A 683 26.92 -29.92 18.09
N LYS A 684 26.64 -29.47 16.86
CA LYS A 684 26.77 -30.20 15.59
C LYS A 684 25.78 -31.36 15.39
N SER A 685 24.77 -31.48 16.24
CA SER A 685 23.61 -32.31 15.93
C SER A 685 22.70 -31.62 14.90
N ILE A 686 21.78 -32.38 14.31
CA ILE A 686 20.79 -31.86 13.37
C ILE A 686 19.42 -32.36 13.80
N ASP A 687 18.45 -31.45 13.79
CA ASP A 687 17.05 -31.81 13.88
C ASP A 687 16.41 -31.74 12.50
N VAL A 688 15.76 -32.82 12.08
CA VAL A 688 15.12 -32.90 10.76
C VAL A 688 13.64 -33.17 10.94
N ILE A 689 12.80 -32.33 10.34
CA ILE A 689 11.34 -32.48 10.37
C ILE A 689 10.82 -32.52 8.93
N PHE A 690 10.12 -33.57 8.56
CA PHE A 690 9.43 -33.68 7.27
C PHE A 690 8.12 -34.45 7.43
N LYS A 691 7.25 -34.40 6.42
CA LYS A 691 6.05 -35.25 6.36
C LYS A 691 6.26 -36.33 5.31
N LYS A 692 6.08 -37.60 5.72
CA LYS A 692 6.06 -38.73 4.79
C LYS A 692 4.71 -39.43 4.91
N ASN A 693 3.97 -39.52 3.81
CA ASN A 693 2.61 -40.08 3.77
C ASN A 693 1.63 -39.43 4.77
N GLY A 694 1.69 -38.10 4.93
CA GLY A 694 0.84 -37.34 5.85
C GLY A 694 1.26 -37.42 7.32
N ILE A 695 2.27 -38.23 7.64
CA ILE A 695 2.76 -38.43 9.01
C ILE A 695 4.01 -37.59 9.20
N LYS A 696 3.96 -36.71 10.20
CA LYS A 696 5.14 -35.96 10.67
C LYS A 696 6.20 -36.94 11.16
N LYS A 697 7.40 -36.84 10.61
CA LYS A 697 8.61 -37.52 11.07
C LYS A 697 9.55 -36.48 11.64
N GLU A 698 10.07 -36.75 12.82
CA GLU A 698 11.02 -35.90 13.53
C GLU A 698 12.24 -36.75 13.88
N PHE A 699 13.41 -36.25 13.55
CA PHE A 699 14.70 -36.78 13.97
C PHE A 699 15.35 -35.70 14.82
N HIS A 700 15.64 -35.99 16.08
CA HIS A 700 16.24 -35.03 17.00
C HIS A 700 17.62 -35.48 17.48
N GLY A 701 18.60 -34.56 17.40
CA GLY A 701 19.67 -34.31 18.38
C GLY A 701 20.71 -35.38 18.74
N SER A 702 20.50 -36.67 18.56
CA SER A 702 21.46 -37.71 19.02
C SER A 702 21.94 -38.68 17.94
N ASN A 703 21.24 -38.73 16.80
CA ASN A 703 21.41 -39.82 15.83
C ASN A 703 21.93 -39.34 14.46
N ALA A 704 22.20 -38.03 14.32
CA ALA A 704 22.81 -37.44 13.14
C ALA A 704 23.74 -36.28 13.50
N ASN A 705 24.94 -36.30 12.92
CA ASN A 705 25.92 -35.22 13.04
C ASN A 705 26.22 -34.64 11.66
N TRP A 706 26.51 -33.32 11.60
CA TRP A 706 26.96 -32.67 10.39
C TRP A 706 28.44 -32.31 10.43
N HIS A 707 29.08 -32.40 9.27
CA HIS A 707 30.47 -32.03 9.05
C HIS A 707 30.60 -31.27 7.73
N ILE A 708 31.27 -30.12 7.78
CA ILE A 708 31.69 -29.40 6.57
C ILE A 708 32.95 -30.10 6.08
N ILE A 709 32.88 -30.72 4.89
CA ILE A 709 34.04 -31.41 4.28
C ILE A 709 34.84 -30.41 3.43
N GLU A 710 34.12 -29.60 2.65
CA GLU A 710 34.68 -28.54 1.83
C GLU A 710 33.80 -27.30 1.96
N THR A 711 34.30 -26.15 1.54
CA THR A 711 33.63 -24.87 1.74
C THR A 711 32.21 -24.80 1.14
N ASN A 712 31.93 -25.60 0.11
CA ASN A 712 30.62 -25.73 -0.55
C ASN A 712 29.97 -27.11 -0.32
N LYS A 713 30.56 -27.98 0.52
CA LYS A 713 30.13 -29.37 0.71
C LYS A 713 29.93 -29.72 2.18
N LEU A 714 28.71 -30.12 2.49
CA LEU A 714 28.24 -30.46 3.82
C LEU A 714 27.81 -31.94 3.84
N THR A 715 28.23 -32.68 4.85
CA THR A 715 27.92 -34.10 5.00
C THR A 715 27.22 -34.37 6.30
N PHE A 716 26.21 -35.24 6.24
CA PHE A 716 25.40 -35.69 7.36
C PHE A 716 25.53 -37.19 7.50
N ILE A 717 25.88 -37.65 8.69
CA ILE A 717 25.96 -39.08 8.99
C ILE A 717 24.73 -39.44 9.81
N THR A 718 23.86 -40.30 9.28
CA THR A 718 22.70 -40.83 10.00
C THR A 718 23.02 -42.20 10.62
N GLU A 719 22.38 -42.56 11.73
CA GLU A 719 22.54 -43.90 12.33
C GLU A 719 22.30 -45.03 11.31
N GLY A 720 23.31 -45.87 11.08
CA GLY A 720 23.27 -46.97 10.09
C GLY A 720 24.43 -47.00 9.07
N SER A 721 25.46 -46.17 9.25
CA SER A 721 26.63 -46.00 8.37
C SER A 721 26.34 -45.30 7.02
N SER A 722 25.08 -45.07 6.65
CA SER A 722 24.73 -44.25 5.50
C SER A 722 25.00 -42.77 5.78
N TYR A 723 25.42 -42.04 4.75
CA TYR A 723 25.63 -40.60 4.84
C TYR A 723 25.08 -39.87 3.61
N GLN A 724 24.74 -38.61 3.81
CA GLN A 724 24.20 -37.73 2.79
C GLN A 724 25.15 -36.56 2.60
N THR A 725 25.37 -36.11 1.36
CA THR A 725 26.16 -34.90 1.09
C THR A 725 25.35 -33.88 0.32
N TRP A 726 25.38 -32.63 0.76
CA TRP A 726 24.86 -31.47 0.05
C TRP A 726 26.02 -30.67 -0.52
N GLU A 727 25.95 -30.40 -1.81
CA GLU A 727 26.94 -29.64 -2.55
C GLU A 727 26.24 -28.43 -3.18
N ILE A 728 26.56 -27.21 -2.72
CA ILE A 728 25.94 -25.99 -3.26
C ILE A 728 26.40 -25.82 -4.70
N THR A 729 25.44 -25.70 -5.62
CA THR A 729 25.66 -25.51 -7.05
C THR A 729 25.26 -24.11 -7.54
N GLY A 730 24.52 -23.33 -6.74
CA GLY A 730 24.16 -21.96 -7.09
C GLY A 730 23.32 -21.25 -6.04
N LYS A 731 22.92 -20.00 -6.33
CA LYS A 731 22.01 -19.20 -5.52
C LYS A 731 21.08 -18.41 -6.45
N SER A 732 19.79 -18.32 -6.10
CA SER A 732 18.79 -17.53 -6.81
C SER A 732 17.96 -16.76 -5.79
N GLY A 733 18.20 -15.45 -5.66
CA GLY A 733 17.64 -14.64 -4.57
C GLY A 733 18.08 -15.17 -3.20
N ASP A 734 17.13 -15.42 -2.29
CA ASP A 734 17.39 -16.00 -0.96
C ASP A 734 17.45 -17.54 -0.95
N LEU A 735 17.35 -18.18 -2.12
CA LEU A 735 17.36 -19.63 -2.26
C LEU A 735 18.76 -20.12 -2.64
N TYR A 736 19.30 -21.06 -1.87
CA TYR A 736 20.49 -21.81 -2.25
C TYR A 736 20.09 -23.04 -3.04
N ILE A 737 20.78 -23.31 -4.14
CA ILE A 737 20.58 -24.49 -4.98
C ILE A 737 21.68 -25.48 -4.63
N PHE A 738 21.32 -26.73 -4.34
CA PHE A 738 22.29 -27.78 -4.02
C PHE A 738 21.97 -29.10 -4.71
N THR A 739 23.02 -29.89 -4.94
CA THR A 739 22.94 -31.28 -5.34
C THR A 739 23.02 -32.16 -4.09
N ASN A 740 22.11 -33.12 -4.00
CA ASN A 740 22.00 -34.03 -2.87
C ASN A 740 22.42 -35.45 -3.28
N LYS A 741 23.39 -36.03 -2.58
CA LYS A 741 23.91 -37.38 -2.86
C LYS A 741 23.76 -38.26 -1.62
N TRP A 742 23.22 -39.46 -1.79
CA TRP A 742 23.02 -40.45 -0.73
C TRP A 742 24.01 -41.60 -0.87
N TYR A 743 24.63 -42.00 0.23
CA TYR A 743 25.63 -43.06 0.27
C TYR A 743 25.24 -44.16 1.26
N ASP A 744 25.46 -45.41 0.88
CA ASP A 744 25.25 -46.57 1.75
C ASP A 744 26.32 -46.67 2.85
N GLY A 745 26.15 -47.65 3.75
CA GLY A 745 27.10 -47.94 4.83
C GLY A 745 28.53 -48.31 4.40
N ASN A 746 28.74 -48.57 3.11
CA ASN A 746 30.02 -48.92 2.51
C ASN A 746 30.60 -47.75 1.67
N GLY A 747 29.91 -46.61 1.60
CA GLY A 747 30.29 -45.45 0.81
C GLY A 747 29.96 -45.53 -0.69
N ASN A 748 29.11 -46.47 -1.11
CA ASN A 748 28.60 -46.50 -2.48
C ASN A 748 27.47 -45.48 -2.64
N LEU A 749 27.45 -44.75 -3.75
CA LEU A 749 26.38 -43.81 -4.09
C LEU A 749 25.10 -44.60 -4.40
N GLU A 750 24.04 -44.40 -3.61
CA GLU A 750 22.72 -45.02 -3.81
C GLU A 750 21.81 -44.18 -4.69
N ASP A 751 21.83 -42.85 -4.50
CA ASP A 751 20.93 -41.93 -5.18
C ASP A 751 21.56 -40.54 -5.33
N THR A 752 21.18 -39.82 -6.39
CA THR A 752 21.54 -38.42 -6.62
C THR A 752 20.29 -37.65 -7.00
N ASP A 753 19.86 -36.77 -6.10
CA ASP A 753 18.75 -35.85 -6.34
C ASP A 753 19.35 -34.49 -6.75
N THR A 754 19.28 -34.22 -8.05
CA THR A 754 19.81 -33.01 -8.65
C THR A 754 18.78 -31.89 -8.52
N SER A 755 19.19 -30.75 -7.94
CA SER A 755 18.44 -29.50 -7.81
C SER A 755 17.35 -29.44 -6.71
N ARG A 756 17.78 -29.41 -5.45
CA ARG A 756 16.93 -28.91 -4.35
C ARG A 756 17.25 -27.46 -4.03
N ARG A 757 16.24 -26.71 -3.60
CA ARG A 757 16.40 -25.32 -3.13
C ARG A 757 16.27 -25.29 -1.60
N ILE A 758 17.13 -24.57 -0.89
CA ILE A 758 16.95 -24.31 0.55
C ILE A 758 16.84 -22.82 0.84
N LYS A 759 16.01 -22.47 1.82
CA LYS A 759 15.84 -21.11 2.34
C LYS A 759 16.08 -21.10 3.84
N GLU A 760 16.86 -20.13 4.33
CA GLU A 760 16.98 -19.89 5.77
C GLU A 760 15.66 -19.33 6.32
N VAL A 761 15.22 -19.82 7.48
CA VAL A 761 14.00 -19.37 8.16
C VAL A 761 14.25 -19.27 9.67
N ASP A 762 13.55 -18.36 10.34
CA ASP A 762 13.66 -18.21 11.80
C ASP A 762 13.06 -19.40 12.54
N THR A 763 11.96 -19.96 12.02
CA THR A 763 11.30 -21.15 12.57
C THR A 763 10.77 -22.04 11.45
N CYS A 764 10.71 -23.36 11.70
CA CYS A 764 10.18 -24.32 10.74
C CYS A 764 8.64 -24.15 10.56
N PRO A 765 8.14 -23.87 9.34
CA PRO A 765 6.71 -23.68 9.08
C PRO A 765 5.97 -25.02 8.99
N LEU A 766 5.72 -25.65 10.14
CA LEU A 766 5.16 -27.01 10.24
C LEU A 766 3.81 -27.21 9.54
N SER A 767 2.97 -26.16 9.51
CA SER A 767 1.68 -26.15 8.82
C SER A 767 1.81 -26.25 7.30
N GLU A 768 2.93 -25.76 6.74
CA GLU A 768 3.16 -25.63 5.31
C GLU A 768 3.92 -26.80 4.71
N LEU A 769 4.53 -27.65 5.55
CA LEU A 769 5.21 -28.86 5.10
C LEU A 769 4.25 -29.74 4.29
N VAL A 770 4.58 -29.98 3.03
CA VAL A 770 3.93 -30.95 2.15
C VAL A 770 4.54 -32.34 2.34
N ASN A 771 3.90 -33.36 1.78
CA ASN A 771 4.44 -34.71 1.82
C ASN A 771 5.64 -34.83 0.87
N ASP A 772 6.78 -35.30 1.40
CA ASP A 772 7.98 -35.68 0.64
C ASP A 772 7.82 -37.04 -0.05
#